data_AF-A0A7K7V3X5-F1
#
_entry.id   AF-A0A7K7V3X5-F1
#
_cell.length_a   1.000
_cell.length_b   1.000
_cell.length_c   1.000
_cell.angle_alpha   90.00
_cell.angle_beta   90.00
_cell.angle_gamma   90.00
#
_symmetry.space_group_name_H-M   'P 1'
#
loop_
_entity.id
_entity.type
_entity.pdbx_description
1 polymer ?
#
loop_
_entity_poly.entity_id
_entity_poly.type
_entity_poly.pdbx_seq_one_letter_code
_entity_poly.pdbx_strand_id
1 'polypeptide(L)'
;MSKITTELLLERAVPRSTRLRKIETLNLSKLQLKTGDLDPRLFSRLRHLQKLDLSDNLLDKFPNSLTLPDLRVLNCNNNQLEDVTALKQFPLLEELTYENNVYLTTNDDYKVMFLLQNLRLLNGKDITKLANHVRHVNSRKLTSKVTAHWEKFFRDQLPEKYTVEQVKSIKKKFLKSVQTNVVYGPSSLSEFTRWRVKMIAEEFLASSLGLEENTDPKTEEEVDENEEESTESPREVVEDISQVKLTPSKRKRNNSTPSSANKRSKSQANTKEEAALKPLHFLQCHSKGNSREDFKTQLWSCVFEPLLDSGSRKDPTVSCSRTVATCGGEAVCLIDCETGMVLKKYKVATEEFFSVAWTTLTMVIGDSRKKTHNILAAAGRRGIVKLIHVAADFCYGEIKAHKKPIATICFSPTQETHLFTASYDKRIALWDIGIPDCDYNFKASQLLVLEAVSVPLRIALVPTCPDQYLLAGCEEGCFTWNIKLDKEQKNRPFEAIFQFPDDEGDITTSHRVDGLAFLNDDVIVSKSSKTGCIFVWSWSRSFDGKGKASQRTISAVILAELEWSTTDMSYLTLSTCPAKEYVFCGDEKGSVWMYNLSNYTTAWSTAKGKRSDKRIPPTQILKWPELRANGQQLTEVLINNVVTDPSFSYVVALTSVNITAIWKKS
;
A
#
# COMPACT_ATOMS: atom_id res chain seq x y z
N MET A 1 -23.51 -22.70 17.85
CA MET A 1 -22.81 -23.80 18.54
C MET A 1 -21.33 -23.50 18.52
N SER A 2 -20.63 -23.51 19.66
CA SER A 2 -19.18 -23.28 19.66
C SER A 2 -18.50 -24.42 18.92
N LYS A 3 -17.57 -24.11 18.00
CA LYS A 3 -16.83 -25.14 17.26
C LYS A 3 -15.92 -25.97 18.16
N ILE A 4 -15.49 -25.38 19.28
CA ILE A 4 -14.67 -26.04 20.29
C ILE A 4 -15.59 -26.47 21.44
N THR A 5 -15.58 -27.78 21.74
CA THR A 5 -16.26 -28.37 22.89
C THR A 5 -15.26 -29.10 23.79
N THR A 6 -15.69 -29.48 25.00
CA THR A 6 -14.83 -30.22 25.94
C THR A 6 -14.42 -31.57 25.36
N GLU A 7 -15.33 -32.25 24.66
CA GLU A 7 -15.11 -33.55 24.03
C GLU A 7 -14.04 -33.45 22.94
N LEU A 8 -14.12 -32.42 22.09
CA LEU A 8 -13.14 -32.18 21.04
C LEU A 8 -11.74 -31.95 21.62
N LEU A 9 -11.62 -31.18 22.71
CA LEU A 9 -10.33 -30.92 23.36
C LEU A 9 -9.71 -32.21 23.93
N LEU A 10 -10.52 -33.09 24.50
CA LEU A 10 -10.06 -34.39 25.02
C LEU A 10 -9.63 -35.34 23.89
N GLU A 11 -10.36 -35.34 22.77
CA GLU A 11 -10.05 -36.14 21.58
C GLU A 11 -8.74 -35.70 20.91
N ARG A 12 -8.52 -34.38 20.84
CA ARG A 12 -7.35 -33.74 20.18
C ARG A 12 -6.12 -33.60 21.07
N ALA A 13 -6.21 -34.06 22.32
CA ALA A 13 -5.08 -34.12 23.24
C ALA A 13 -4.06 -35.18 22.78
N VAL A 14 -2.77 -34.89 22.96
CA VAL A 14 -1.67 -35.78 22.64
C VAL A 14 -0.79 -35.97 23.89
N PRO A 15 -0.74 -37.18 24.49
CA PRO A 15 -1.61 -38.32 24.26
C PRO A 15 -3.07 -38.02 24.66
N ARG A 16 -4.01 -38.86 24.21
CA ARG A 16 -5.44 -38.72 24.55
C ARG A 16 -5.61 -38.64 26.07
N SER A 17 -6.40 -37.68 26.52
CA SER A 17 -6.65 -37.42 27.94
C SER A 17 -8.12 -37.58 28.27
N THR A 18 -8.42 -37.95 29.51
CA THR A 18 -9.80 -38.01 30.05
C THR A 18 -10.16 -36.79 30.88
N ARG A 19 -9.19 -35.88 31.13
CA ARG A 19 -9.39 -34.65 31.92
C ARG A 19 -8.65 -33.49 31.28
N LEU A 20 -9.34 -32.36 31.07
CA LEU A 20 -8.76 -31.14 30.48
C LEU A 20 -7.51 -30.66 31.22
N ARG A 21 -7.49 -30.77 32.55
CA ARG A 21 -6.33 -30.37 33.37
C ARG A 21 -5.07 -31.18 33.12
N LYS A 22 -5.16 -32.40 32.57
CA LYS A 22 -4.01 -33.28 32.29
C LYS A 22 -3.47 -33.11 30.86
N ILE A 23 -4.06 -32.25 30.04
CA ILE A 23 -3.62 -32.07 28.65
C ILE A 23 -2.34 -31.25 28.65
N GLU A 24 -1.25 -31.85 28.14
CA GLU A 24 0.05 -31.18 27.96
C GLU A 24 0.30 -30.76 26.51
N THR A 25 -0.19 -31.52 25.53
CA THR A 25 -0.12 -31.16 24.10
C THR A 25 -1.51 -31.24 23.49
N LEU A 26 -1.86 -30.25 22.67
CA LEU A 26 -3.18 -30.12 22.05
C LEU A 26 -3.05 -29.70 20.58
N ASN A 27 -3.67 -30.46 19.69
CA ASN A 27 -3.66 -30.17 18.25
C ASN A 27 -5.06 -29.77 17.72
N LEU A 28 -5.23 -28.47 17.50
CA LEU A 28 -6.43 -27.84 16.95
C LEU A 28 -6.21 -27.32 15.52
N SER A 29 -5.26 -27.90 14.79
CA SER A 29 -5.02 -27.51 13.39
C SER A 29 -6.17 -27.91 12.45
N LYS A 30 -6.32 -27.19 11.33
CA LYS A 30 -7.24 -27.51 10.22
C LYS A 30 -8.72 -27.58 10.61
N LEU A 31 -9.15 -26.77 11.56
CA LEU A 31 -10.52 -26.77 12.09
C LEU A 31 -11.36 -25.57 11.63
N GLN A 32 -10.80 -24.69 10.78
CA GLN A 32 -11.45 -23.45 10.34
C GLN A 32 -11.87 -22.57 11.54
N LEU A 33 -11.06 -22.57 12.60
CA LEU A 33 -11.30 -21.81 13.82
C LEU A 33 -11.10 -20.32 13.58
N LYS A 34 -12.00 -19.49 14.11
CA LYS A 34 -11.89 -18.04 14.20
C LYS A 34 -11.57 -17.64 15.65
N THR A 35 -11.16 -16.39 15.87
CA THR A 35 -10.81 -15.92 17.22
C THR A 35 -11.93 -16.12 18.25
N GLY A 36 -13.19 -15.95 17.84
CA GLY A 36 -14.35 -16.17 18.72
C GLY A 36 -14.59 -17.64 19.12
N ASP A 37 -13.98 -18.60 18.42
CA ASP A 37 -14.08 -20.02 18.77
C ASP A 37 -13.15 -20.40 19.96
N LEU A 38 -12.14 -19.58 20.24
CA LEU A 38 -11.19 -19.76 21.34
C LEU A 38 -11.76 -19.16 22.65
N ASP A 39 -12.75 -19.84 23.25
CA ASP A 39 -13.40 -19.37 24.48
C ASP A 39 -12.43 -19.34 25.69
N PRO A 40 -12.14 -18.16 26.27
CA PRO A 40 -11.30 -18.03 27.48
C PRO A 40 -11.76 -18.87 28.67
N ARG A 41 -13.08 -19.06 28.85
CA ARG A 41 -13.64 -19.84 29.97
C ARG A 41 -13.33 -21.33 29.84
N LEU A 42 -13.24 -21.82 28.62
CA LEU A 42 -12.91 -23.22 28.33
C LEU A 42 -11.40 -23.45 28.41
N PHE A 43 -10.61 -22.59 27.76
CA PHE A 43 -9.14 -22.72 27.70
C PHE A 43 -8.45 -22.50 29.04
N SER A 44 -9.00 -21.66 29.94
CA SER A 44 -8.49 -21.50 31.31
C SER A 44 -8.51 -22.78 32.17
N ARG A 45 -9.20 -23.84 31.71
CA ARG A 45 -9.18 -25.17 32.34
C ARG A 45 -7.94 -26.00 31.96
N LEU A 46 -7.22 -25.63 30.90
CA LEU A 46 -6.04 -26.31 30.36
C LEU A 46 -4.76 -25.86 31.07
N ARG A 47 -4.71 -26.01 32.39
CA ARG A 47 -3.66 -25.41 33.24
C ARG A 47 -2.24 -25.92 32.98
N HIS A 48 -2.10 -27.16 32.52
CA HIS A 48 -0.81 -27.81 32.26
C HIS A 48 -0.46 -27.91 30.78
N LEU A 49 -1.17 -27.18 29.91
CA LEU A 49 -0.93 -27.20 28.49
C LEU A 49 0.42 -26.55 28.16
N GLN A 50 1.34 -27.33 27.62
CA GLN A 50 2.69 -26.90 27.23
C GLN A 50 2.82 -26.66 25.73
N LYS A 51 2.09 -27.41 24.89
CA LYS A 51 2.18 -27.32 23.44
C LYS A 51 0.80 -27.16 22.81
N LEU A 52 0.61 -26.11 22.01
CA LEU A 52 -0.64 -25.82 21.34
C LEU A 52 -0.39 -25.60 19.84
N ASP A 53 -1.05 -26.41 19.01
CA ASP A 53 -1.06 -26.24 17.56
C ASP A 53 -2.42 -25.71 17.10
N LEU A 54 -2.41 -24.49 16.57
CA LEU A 54 -3.54 -23.76 15.99
C LEU A 54 -3.33 -23.50 14.50
N SER A 55 -2.41 -24.20 13.84
CA SER A 55 -2.09 -23.97 12.43
C SER A 55 -3.24 -24.29 11.47
N ASP A 56 -3.22 -23.72 10.27
CA ASP A 56 -4.23 -23.94 9.22
C ASP A 56 -5.67 -23.59 9.69
N ASN A 57 -5.83 -22.42 10.31
CA ASN A 57 -7.11 -21.90 10.78
C ASN A 57 -7.35 -20.48 10.21
N LEU A 58 -8.38 -19.79 10.72
CA LEU A 58 -8.82 -18.46 10.26
C LEU A 58 -8.72 -17.43 11.40
N LEU A 59 -7.72 -17.55 12.28
CA LEU A 59 -7.52 -16.62 13.40
C LEU A 59 -6.99 -15.28 12.89
N ASP A 60 -7.69 -14.19 13.19
CA ASP A 60 -7.28 -12.80 12.89
C ASP A 60 -6.53 -12.14 14.07
N LYS A 61 -6.79 -12.60 15.30
CA LYS A 61 -6.08 -12.19 16.51
C LYS A 61 -6.17 -13.25 17.61
N PHE A 62 -5.36 -13.12 18.66
CA PHE A 62 -5.55 -13.90 19.88
C PHE A 62 -6.59 -13.25 20.80
N PRO A 63 -7.52 -14.02 21.39
CA PRO A 63 -8.42 -13.48 22.40
C PRO A 63 -7.62 -13.05 23.63
N ASN A 64 -8.06 -11.97 24.26
CA ASN A 64 -7.52 -11.57 25.55
C ASN A 64 -7.98 -12.57 26.62
N SER A 65 -7.12 -12.82 27.61
CA SER A 65 -7.44 -13.65 28.79
C SER A 65 -7.61 -15.16 28.55
N LEU A 66 -7.08 -15.72 27.46
CA LEU A 66 -7.05 -17.17 27.19
C LEU A 66 -6.28 -17.96 28.25
N THR A 67 -5.34 -17.30 28.94
CA THR A 67 -4.62 -17.75 30.15
C THR A 67 -4.16 -19.20 30.13
N LEU A 68 -3.01 -19.44 29.48
CA LEU A 68 -2.35 -20.74 29.41
C LEU A 68 -0.98 -20.62 30.09
N PRO A 69 -0.90 -20.84 31.42
CA PRO A 69 0.26 -20.43 32.22
C PRO A 69 1.53 -21.25 31.91
N ASP A 70 1.36 -22.54 31.57
CA ASP A 70 2.46 -23.47 31.31
C ASP A 70 2.84 -23.58 29.82
N LEU A 71 2.26 -22.74 28.95
CA LEU A 71 2.44 -22.85 27.49
C LEU A 71 3.86 -22.47 27.08
N ARG A 72 4.57 -23.43 26.45
CA ARG A 72 5.96 -23.29 25.98
C ARG A 72 6.08 -23.26 24.46
N VAL A 73 5.23 -23.99 23.73
CA VAL A 73 5.27 -24.08 22.27
C VAL A 73 3.92 -23.71 21.69
N LEU A 74 3.91 -22.75 20.77
CA LEU A 74 2.70 -22.29 20.08
C LEU A 74 2.92 -22.24 18.57
N ASN A 75 2.12 -23.02 17.84
CA ASN A 75 2.09 -22.99 16.38
C ASN A 75 0.81 -22.32 15.88
N CYS A 76 0.95 -21.22 15.14
CA CYS A 76 -0.11 -20.42 14.54
C CYS A 76 0.07 -20.26 13.03
N ASN A 77 0.83 -21.14 12.38
CA ASN A 77 1.10 -21.05 10.95
C ASN A 77 -0.20 -21.06 10.14
N ASN A 78 -0.19 -20.43 8.96
CA ASN A 78 -1.33 -20.42 8.02
C ASN A 78 -2.64 -19.93 8.69
N ASN A 79 -2.59 -18.75 9.31
CA ASN A 79 -3.73 -18.02 9.86
C ASN A 79 -3.82 -16.61 9.22
N GLN A 80 -4.63 -15.72 9.79
CA GLN A 80 -4.83 -14.34 9.32
C GLN A 80 -4.44 -13.31 10.41
N LEU A 81 -3.49 -13.65 11.30
CA LEU A 81 -3.12 -12.82 12.43
C LEU A 81 -2.67 -11.43 11.98
N GLU A 82 -3.30 -10.40 12.54
CA GLU A 82 -2.96 -8.98 12.35
C GLU A 82 -2.25 -8.38 13.58
N ASP A 83 -2.48 -8.98 14.76
CA ASP A 83 -1.96 -8.47 16.03
C ASP A 83 -1.39 -9.60 16.88
N VAL A 84 -0.11 -9.45 17.23
CA VAL A 84 0.66 -10.38 18.07
C VAL A 84 0.76 -9.92 19.52
N THR A 85 0.27 -8.72 19.85
CA THR A 85 0.46 -8.14 21.19
C THR A 85 -0.27 -8.91 22.28
N ALA A 86 -1.40 -9.54 21.95
CA ALA A 86 -2.15 -10.42 22.85
C ALA A 86 -1.36 -11.66 23.28
N LEU A 87 -0.28 -12.05 22.56
CA LEU A 87 0.58 -13.18 22.96
C LEU A 87 1.34 -12.91 24.27
N LYS A 88 1.46 -11.65 24.71
CA LYS A 88 2.07 -11.28 26.00
C LYS A 88 1.48 -12.01 27.22
N GLN A 89 0.27 -12.55 27.07
CA GLN A 89 -0.41 -13.35 28.10
C GLN A 89 0.24 -14.73 28.36
N PHE A 90 1.21 -15.16 27.55
CA PHE A 90 1.92 -16.44 27.66
C PHE A 90 3.37 -16.23 28.14
N PRO A 91 3.62 -16.06 29.46
CA PRO A 91 4.92 -15.64 29.97
C PRO A 91 6.02 -16.70 29.82
N LEU A 92 5.67 -17.98 29.75
CA LEU A 92 6.60 -19.11 29.63
C LEU A 92 6.83 -19.56 28.18
N LEU A 93 6.34 -18.82 27.18
CA LEU A 93 6.46 -19.22 25.78
C LEU A 93 7.92 -19.17 25.32
N GLU A 94 8.43 -20.31 24.86
CA GLU A 94 9.81 -20.52 24.41
C GLU A 94 9.92 -20.62 22.89
N GLU A 95 8.89 -21.19 22.24
CA GLU A 95 8.83 -21.41 20.80
C GLU A 95 7.52 -20.88 20.22
N LEU A 96 7.63 -20.05 19.19
CA LEU A 96 6.51 -19.48 18.46
C LEU A 96 6.71 -19.63 16.96
N THR A 97 5.72 -20.17 16.27
CA THR A 97 5.67 -20.16 14.80
C THR A 97 4.37 -19.54 14.35
N TYR A 98 4.43 -18.58 13.42
CA TYR A 98 3.26 -17.96 12.80
C TYR A 98 3.50 -17.68 11.31
N GLU A 99 4.28 -18.53 10.66
CA GLU A 99 4.56 -18.40 9.24
C GLU A 99 3.27 -18.39 8.43
N ASN A 100 3.28 -17.68 7.30
CA ASN A 100 2.12 -17.50 6.42
C ASN A 100 0.92 -16.78 7.05
N ASN A 101 1.14 -15.92 8.05
CA ASN A 101 0.19 -14.85 8.41
C ASN A 101 0.53 -13.60 7.60
N VAL A 102 -0.34 -13.24 6.64
CA VAL A 102 -0.03 -12.26 5.57
C VAL A 102 0.13 -10.82 6.06
N TYR A 103 -0.41 -10.49 7.23
CA TYR A 103 -0.39 -9.14 7.79
C TYR A 103 0.74 -8.89 8.77
N LEU A 104 1.40 -9.95 9.23
CA LEU A 104 2.57 -9.83 10.11
C LEU A 104 3.80 -9.46 9.30
N THR A 105 4.54 -8.48 9.81
CA THR A 105 5.78 -7.98 9.23
C THR A 105 6.95 -8.22 10.18
N THR A 106 8.16 -7.86 9.77
CA THR A 106 9.33 -7.87 10.65
C THR A 106 9.14 -6.97 11.89
N ASN A 107 8.25 -5.97 11.86
CA ASN A 107 7.93 -5.19 13.06
C ASN A 107 7.29 -6.07 14.15
N ASP A 108 6.47 -7.05 13.76
CA ASP A 108 5.78 -7.94 14.69
C ASP A 108 6.72 -8.98 15.30
N ASP A 109 7.72 -9.43 14.53
CA ASP A 109 8.84 -10.23 15.05
C ASP A 109 9.55 -9.50 16.22
N TYR A 110 9.81 -8.19 16.06
CA TYR A 110 10.43 -7.39 17.11
C TYR A 110 9.47 -7.12 18.29
N LYS A 111 8.16 -6.96 18.04
CA LYS A 111 7.15 -6.86 19.10
C LYS A 111 7.14 -8.14 19.95
N VAL A 112 7.10 -9.33 19.35
CA VAL A 112 7.09 -10.60 20.12
C VAL A 112 8.41 -10.86 20.84
N MET A 113 9.57 -10.52 20.24
CA MET A 113 10.87 -10.59 20.91
C MET A 113 10.90 -9.73 22.18
N PHE A 114 10.27 -8.56 22.14
CA PHE A 114 10.17 -7.67 23.29
C PHE A 114 9.15 -8.15 24.33
N LEU A 115 7.95 -8.54 23.89
CA LEU A 115 6.84 -8.91 24.78
C LEU A 115 7.08 -10.25 25.49
N LEU A 116 7.68 -11.22 24.81
CA LEU A 116 7.87 -12.59 25.30
C LEU A 116 9.30 -12.76 25.79
N GLN A 117 9.52 -12.67 27.11
CA GLN A 117 10.86 -12.68 27.71
C GLN A 117 11.58 -14.02 27.58
N ASN A 118 10.84 -15.13 27.52
CA ASN A 118 11.39 -16.49 27.44
C ASN A 118 11.50 -17.03 26.00
N LEU A 119 11.06 -16.25 24.99
CA LEU A 119 11.07 -16.70 23.60
C LEU A 119 12.52 -16.87 23.10
N ARG A 120 12.82 -18.08 22.60
CA ARG A 120 14.12 -18.51 22.07
C ARG A 120 14.04 -18.85 20.59
N LEU A 121 12.97 -19.51 20.17
CA LEU A 121 12.75 -19.91 18.79
C LEU A 121 11.54 -19.16 18.19
N LEU A 122 11.77 -18.50 17.07
CA LEU A 122 10.74 -17.82 16.29
C LEU A 122 10.80 -18.29 14.84
N ASN A 123 9.70 -18.83 14.30
CA ASN A 123 9.63 -19.36 12.94
C ASN A 123 10.80 -20.31 12.60
N GLY A 124 11.13 -21.19 13.55
CA GLY A 124 12.20 -22.18 13.42
C GLY A 124 13.63 -21.62 13.56
N LYS A 125 13.81 -20.34 13.88
CA LYS A 125 15.12 -19.69 14.03
C LYS A 125 15.42 -19.35 15.48
N ASP A 126 16.66 -19.58 15.92
CA ASP A 126 17.14 -19.09 17.22
C ASP A 126 17.33 -17.58 17.18
N ILE A 127 16.53 -16.88 17.99
CA ILE A 127 16.51 -15.42 18.09
C ILE A 127 17.15 -14.91 19.38
N THR A 128 17.69 -15.77 20.25
CA THR A 128 18.09 -15.43 21.63
C THR A 128 19.00 -14.20 21.69
N LYS A 129 20.01 -14.13 20.82
CA LYS A 129 20.94 -12.98 20.75
C LYS A 129 20.22 -11.69 20.32
N LEU A 130 19.39 -11.77 19.28
CA LEU A 130 18.65 -10.63 18.75
C LEU A 130 17.59 -10.16 19.75
N ALA A 131 16.86 -11.08 20.36
CA ALA A 131 15.85 -10.80 21.36
C ALA A 131 16.45 -10.09 22.58
N ASN A 132 17.61 -10.56 23.09
CA ASN A 132 18.32 -9.89 24.18
C ASN A 132 18.79 -8.48 23.78
N HIS A 133 19.23 -8.29 22.53
CA HIS A 133 19.55 -6.96 22.02
C HIS A 133 18.32 -6.05 21.98
N VAL A 134 17.16 -6.55 21.53
CA VAL A 134 15.90 -5.80 21.49
C VAL A 134 15.43 -5.46 22.91
N ARG A 135 15.41 -6.43 23.82
CA ARG A 135 14.94 -6.28 25.21
C ARG A 135 15.79 -5.29 25.99
N HIS A 136 17.12 -5.33 25.85
CA HIS A 136 18.02 -4.54 26.68
C HIS A 136 18.62 -3.34 25.96
N VAL A 137 19.32 -3.55 24.84
CA VAL A 137 20.10 -2.49 24.18
C VAL A 137 19.18 -1.50 23.46
N ASN A 138 18.25 -2.02 22.65
CA ASN A 138 17.28 -1.21 21.93
C ASN A 138 16.39 -0.45 22.92
N SER A 139 15.83 -1.13 23.93
CA SER A 139 15.05 -0.50 25.00
C SER A 139 15.82 0.64 25.69
N ARG A 140 17.06 0.40 26.14
CA ARG A 140 17.87 1.45 26.81
C ARG A 140 18.09 2.68 25.92
N LYS A 141 18.41 2.47 24.64
CA LYS A 141 18.64 3.60 23.72
C LYS A 141 17.35 4.34 23.41
N LEU A 142 16.24 3.65 23.22
CA LEU A 142 14.94 4.30 23.03
C LEU A 142 14.54 5.08 24.27
N THR A 143 14.69 4.51 25.48
CA THR A 143 14.42 5.22 26.74
C THR A 143 15.25 6.47 26.87
N SER A 144 16.57 6.38 26.62
CA SER A 144 17.44 7.56 26.64
C SER A 144 16.99 8.66 25.66
N LYS A 145 16.58 8.29 24.44
CA LYS A 145 16.08 9.25 23.45
C LYS A 145 14.74 9.87 23.84
N VAL A 146 13.81 9.07 24.38
CA VAL A 146 12.50 9.56 24.84
C VAL A 146 12.68 10.52 26.01
N THR A 147 13.51 10.17 26.99
CA THR A 147 13.84 11.05 28.12
C THR A 147 14.52 12.33 27.63
N ALA A 148 15.55 12.24 26.79
CA ALA A 148 16.22 13.44 26.26
C ALA A 148 15.27 14.36 25.47
N HIS A 149 14.29 13.79 24.74
CA HIS A 149 13.27 14.55 24.06
C HIS A 149 12.29 15.24 25.03
N TRP A 150 11.92 14.57 26.11
CA TRP A 150 11.14 15.19 27.19
C TRP A 150 11.91 16.37 27.81
N GLU A 151 13.17 16.16 28.20
CA GLU A 151 13.96 17.19 28.86
C GLU A 151 14.18 18.42 27.99
N LYS A 152 14.35 18.22 26.69
CA LYS A 152 14.63 19.31 25.76
C LYS A 152 13.40 20.15 25.42
N PHE A 153 12.22 19.54 25.35
CA PHE A 153 11.05 20.19 24.74
C PHE A 153 9.86 20.35 25.69
N PHE A 154 9.77 19.57 26.76
CA PHE A 154 8.57 19.49 27.60
C PHE A 154 8.82 19.71 29.10
N ARG A 155 10.06 19.55 29.60
CA ARG A 155 10.40 19.79 31.03
C ARG A 155 9.93 21.16 31.51
N ASP A 156 10.26 22.22 30.78
CA ASP A 156 9.96 23.60 31.18
C ASP A 156 8.50 24.01 30.92
N GLN A 157 7.68 23.12 30.34
CA GLN A 157 6.26 23.38 30.08
C GLN A 157 5.34 23.01 31.25
N LEU A 158 5.89 22.46 32.35
CA LEU A 158 5.15 22.10 33.56
C LEU A 158 5.41 23.12 34.68
N PRO A 159 4.41 23.95 35.06
CA PRO A 159 4.49 24.81 36.25
C PRO A 159 4.49 23.98 37.55
N GLU A 160 4.97 24.56 38.66
CA GLU A 160 4.99 23.90 40.01
C GLU A 160 3.60 23.45 40.51
N LYS A 161 2.52 24.04 39.99
CA LYS A 161 1.13 23.59 40.20
C LYS A 161 0.42 23.46 38.85
N TYR A 162 -0.10 22.28 38.56
CA TYR A 162 -0.82 22.00 37.30
C TYR A 162 -2.23 21.47 37.55
N THR A 163 -3.12 21.75 36.61
CA THR A 163 -4.46 21.16 36.55
C THR A 163 -4.45 19.84 35.77
N VAL A 164 -5.39 18.94 36.08
CA VAL A 164 -5.53 17.62 35.42
C VAL A 164 -5.66 17.76 33.89
N GLU A 165 -6.31 18.82 33.42
CA GLU A 165 -6.55 19.10 32.00
C GLU A 165 -5.28 19.54 31.27
N GLN A 166 -4.43 20.36 31.92
CA GLN A 166 -3.13 20.76 31.39
C GLN A 166 -2.20 19.55 31.26
N VAL A 167 -2.18 18.66 32.25
CA VAL A 167 -1.40 17.40 32.19
C VAL A 167 -1.88 16.51 31.06
N LYS A 168 -3.19 16.35 30.88
CA LYS A 168 -3.76 15.57 29.75
C LYS A 168 -3.35 16.16 28.39
N SER A 169 -3.37 17.48 28.26
CA SER A 169 -2.97 18.20 27.04
C SER A 169 -1.48 18.00 26.73
N ILE A 170 -0.61 18.15 27.75
CA ILE A 170 0.84 17.95 27.62
C ILE A 170 1.15 16.47 27.32
N LYS A 171 0.52 15.51 28.01
CA LYS A 171 0.63 14.06 27.73
C LYS A 171 0.32 13.76 26.26
N LYS A 172 -0.77 14.30 25.72
CA LYS A 172 -1.16 14.09 24.31
C LYS A 172 -0.16 14.73 23.33
N LYS A 173 0.33 15.94 23.60
CA LYS A 173 1.33 16.63 22.77
C LYS A 173 2.67 15.90 22.78
N PHE A 174 3.12 15.46 23.96
CA PHE A 174 4.35 14.71 24.12
C PHE A 174 4.30 13.39 23.36
N LEU A 175 3.25 12.57 23.56
CA LEU A 175 3.09 11.29 22.87
C LEU A 175 3.13 11.44 21.35
N LYS A 176 2.41 12.44 20.80
CA LYS A 176 2.45 12.72 19.36
C LYS A 176 3.85 13.13 18.90
N SER A 177 4.53 13.97 19.66
CA SER A 177 5.85 14.49 19.30
C SER A 177 6.96 13.44 19.37
N VAL A 178 6.95 12.54 20.36
CA VAL A 178 7.97 11.49 20.43
C VAL A 178 7.79 10.46 19.33
N GLN A 179 6.56 10.12 18.97
CA GLN A 179 6.27 9.16 17.89
C GLN A 179 6.69 9.66 16.51
N THR A 180 6.79 10.98 16.30
CA THR A 180 7.27 11.57 15.05
C THR A 180 8.78 11.82 15.06
N ASN A 181 9.33 12.27 16.18
CA ASN A 181 10.70 12.80 16.22
C ASN A 181 11.74 11.78 16.71
N VAL A 182 11.34 10.75 17.47
CA VAL A 182 12.26 9.74 17.99
C VAL A 182 12.40 8.61 16.98
N VAL A 183 13.44 8.72 16.15
CA VAL A 183 13.82 7.68 15.18
C VAL A 183 15.01 6.89 15.70
N TYR A 184 14.97 5.56 15.56
CA TYR A 184 16.06 4.66 15.92
C TYR A 184 15.97 3.36 15.13
N GLY A 185 17.10 2.88 14.62
CA GLY A 185 17.19 1.69 13.79
C GLY A 185 16.83 1.93 12.31
N PRO A 186 16.80 0.86 11.50
CA PRO A 186 16.45 0.93 10.09
C PRO A 186 14.97 1.32 9.89
N SER A 187 14.66 1.95 8.76
CA SER A 187 13.30 2.42 8.42
C SER A 187 12.25 1.30 8.34
N SER A 188 12.68 0.07 8.02
CA SER A 188 11.85 -1.14 8.02
C SER A 188 11.26 -1.46 9.39
N LEU A 189 11.87 -0.98 10.47
CA LEU A 189 11.42 -1.17 11.87
C LEU A 189 10.73 0.08 12.45
N SER A 190 10.34 1.04 11.59
CA SER A 190 9.76 2.30 12.04
C SER A 190 8.45 2.13 12.81
N GLU A 191 7.63 1.13 12.48
CA GLU A 191 6.39 0.85 13.19
C GLU A 191 6.66 0.28 14.59
N PHE A 192 7.57 -0.69 14.71
CA PHE A 192 8.03 -1.22 16.00
C PHE A 192 8.63 -0.10 16.86
N THR A 193 9.51 0.73 16.29
CA THR A 193 10.12 1.86 16.99
C THR A 193 9.05 2.83 17.49
N ARG A 194 8.08 3.20 16.65
CA ARG A 194 6.98 4.09 17.03
C ARG A 194 6.09 3.49 18.13
N TRP A 195 5.80 2.19 18.03
CA TRP A 195 5.05 1.44 19.03
C TRP A 195 5.79 1.40 20.38
N ARG A 196 7.09 1.09 20.37
CA ARG A 196 7.90 1.01 21.59
C ARG A 196 8.15 2.38 22.22
N VAL A 197 8.39 3.42 21.41
CA VAL A 197 8.52 4.81 21.87
C VAL A 197 7.26 5.27 22.58
N LYS A 198 6.08 4.93 22.05
CA LYS A 198 4.80 5.21 22.71
C LYS A 198 4.73 4.57 24.09
N MET A 199 5.02 3.27 24.17
CA MET A 199 5.02 2.56 25.46
C MET A 199 5.99 3.17 26.48
N ILE A 200 7.23 3.47 26.07
CA ILE A 200 8.22 4.08 26.95
C ILE A 200 7.76 5.45 27.43
N ALA A 201 7.15 6.24 26.54
CA ALA A 201 6.64 7.56 26.89
C ALA A 201 5.47 7.45 27.87
N GLU A 202 4.59 6.46 27.72
CA GLU A 202 3.50 6.17 28.66
C GLU A 202 4.05 5.70 30.02
N GLU A 203 5.00 4.76 30.05
CA GLU A 203 5.72 4.29 31.25
C GLU A 203 6.44 5.45 31.97
N PHE A 204 7.13 6.30 31.20
CA PHE A 204 7.84 7.47 31.71
C PHE A 204 6.88 8.47 32.34
N LEU A 205 5.78 8.79 31.67
CA LEU A 205 4.77 9.71 32.19
C LEU A 205 4.07 9.16 33.44
N ALA A 206 3.74 7.86 33.47
CA ALA A 206 3.18 7.22 34.65
C ALA A 206 4.13 7.34 35.85
N SER A 207 5.43 7.11 35.62
CA SER A 207 6.47 7.23 36.65
C SER A 207 6.72 8.67 37.10
N SER A 208 6.66 9.65 36.19
CA SER A 208 6.95 11.06 36.48
C SER A 208 5.77 11.87 37.03
N LEU A 209 4.52 11.46 36.74
CA LEU A 209 3.31 12.18 37.14
C LEU A 209 2.50 11.48 38.23
N GLY A 210 2.95 10.31 38.72
CA GLY A 210 2.30 9.60 39.84
C GLY A 210 0.86 9.15 39.57
N LEU A 211 0.47 9.04 38.29
CA LEU A 211 -0.85 8.58 37.89
C LEU A 211 -0.75 7.10 37.50
N GLU A 212 -0.96 6.20 38.46
CA GLU A 212 -1.22 4.79 38.16
C GLU A 212 -2.62 4.67 37.53
N GLU A 213 -2.69 4.43 36.22
CA GLU A 213 -3.92 3.93 35.58
C GLU A 213 -4.04 2.43 35.89
N ASN A 214 -4.81 2.10 36.94
CA ASN A 214 -5.32 0.75 37.15
C ASN A 214 -6.06 0.29 35.90
N THR A 215 -5.51 -0.72 35.22
CA THR A 215 -6.18 -1.40 34.11
C THR A 215 -6.80 -2.67 34.65
N ASP A 216 -8.10 -2.61 34.93
CA ASP A 216 -8.96 -3.79 34.94
C ASP A 216 -10.25 -3.50 34.14
N PRO A 217 -10.74 -4.42 33.30
CA PRO A 217 -11.89 -4.18 32.43
C PRO A 217 -13.18 -4.76 33.04
N LYS A 218 -14.22 -3.94 33.19
CA LYS A 218 -15.66 -4.28 33.39
C LYS A 218 -16.41 -3.02 33.82
N THR A 219 -17.62 -2.68 33.40
CA THR A 219 -18.66 -3.30 32.56
C THR A 219 -19.58 -2.15 32.14
N GLU A 220 -20.12 -2.18 30.92
CA GLU A 220 -21.30 -1.38 30.59
C GLU A 220 -22.50 -1.95 31.37
N GLU A 221 -23.17 -1.05 32.10
CA GLU A 221 -24.61 -0.94 32.38
C GLU A 221 -25.44 -2.25 32.47
N GLU A 222 -25.84 -2.58 33.70
CA GLU A 222 -27.15 -3.18 33.99
C GLU A 222 -28.00 -2.18 34.79
N VAL A 223 -29.31 -2.27 34.54
CA VAL A 223 -30.41 -1.35 34.89
C VAL A 223 -31.04 -1.73 36.24
N ASP A 224 -31.60 -0.71 36.91
CA ASP A 224 -32.61 -0.67 38.00
C ASP A 224 -32.36 -1.44 39.31
N GLU A 225 -32.37 -0.72 40.45
CA GLU A 225 -33.55 -0.56 41.32
C GLU A 225 -33.26 0.46 42.47
N ASN A 226 -34.32 1.18 42.85
CA ASN A 226 -34.60 2.11 43.97
C ASN A 226 -33.77 1.96 45.27
N GLU A 227 -33.58 2.96 46.15
CA GLU A 227 -34.59 3.80 46.83
C GLU A 227 -33.88 4.88 47.68
N GLU A 228 -34.46 6.09 47.73
CA GLU A 228 -34.55 7.13 48.81
C GLU A 228 -33.29 7.51 49.65
N GLU A 229 -33.03 8.78 50.03
CA GLU A 229 -33.94 9.81 50.53
C GLU A 229 -33.23 11.20 50.53
N SER A 230 -34.01 12.25 50.17
CA SER A 230 -34.09 13.67 50.60
C SER A 230 -32.85 14.44 51.19
N THR A 231 -32.64 15.75 51.04
CA THR A 231 -33.54 16.92 51.13
C THR A 231 -32.94 18.21 50.51
N GLU A 232 -33.84 19.01 49.93
CA GLU A 232 -33.95 20.49 50.01
C GLU A 232 -32.96 21.46 49.31
N SER A 233 -33.49 22.06 48.22
CA SER A 233 -33.38 23.48 47.83
C SER A 233 -34.23 24.40 48.77
N PRO A 234 -34.36 25.75 48.64
CA PRO A 234 -34.06 26.62 47.48
C PRO A 234 -33.57 28.09 47.72
N ARG A 235 -33.14 28.74 46.62
CA ARG A 235 -33.32 30.16 46.13
C ARG A 235 -33.17 31.34 47.12
N GLU A 236 -32.55 32.47 46.78
CA GLU A 236 -33.06 33.60 45.96
C GLU A 236 -31.98 34.76 46.00
N VAL A 237 -31.64 35.47 44.89
CA VAL A 237 -32.04 36.87 44.51
C VAL A 237 -31.19 37.95 45.24
N VAL A 238 -30.64 39.07 44.71
CA VAL A 238 -30.71 39.84 43.44
C VAL A 238 -29.77 41.09 43.51
N GLU A 239 -29.47 41.70 42.34
CA GLU A 239 -29.06 43.11 42.04
C GLU A 239 -27.72 43.68 42.62
N ASP A 240 -27.01 44.63 42.00
CA ASP A 240 -27.49 45.81 41.25
C ASP A 240 -26.43 46.48 40.31
N ILE A 241 -26.92 47.49 39.60
CA ILE A 241 -26.59 48.18 38.33
C ILE A 241 -25.48 49.27 38.36
N SER A 242 -24.84 49.55 37.20
CA SER A 242 -24.76 50.91 36.58
C SER A 242 -24.05 51.01 35.22
N GLN A 243 -24.67 51.80 34.31
CA GLN A 243 -24.28 52.19 32.94
C GLN A 243 -23.32 53.41 32.94
N VAL A 244 -22.61 53.81 31.86
CA VAL A 244 -23.10 54.70 30.77
C VAL A 244 -21.96 54.98 29.73
N LYS A 245 -22.24 54.79 28.42
CA LYS A 245 -21.97 55.60 27.16
C LYS A 245 -20.68 56.47 27.04
N LEU A 246 -19.97 56.68 25.91
CA LEU A 246 -20.28 56.93 24.48
C LEU A 246 -18.99 56.88 23.58
N THR A 247 -19.18 57.04 22.26
CA THR A 247 -18.40 56.66 21.05
C THR A 247 -17.30 57.66 20.54
N PRO A 248 -16.89 57.74 19.23
CA PRO A 248 -15.53 57.38 18.73
C PRO A 248 -14.78 58.52 17.97
N SER A 249 -13.53 58.31 17.50
CA SER A 249 -12.90 59.18 16.49
C SER A 249 -11.82 58.50 15.63
N LYS A 250 -11.71 58.98 14.37
CA LYS A 250 -10.96 58.48 13.21
C LYS A 250 -9.76 59.40 12.85
N ARG A 251 -8.71 58.77 12.29
CA ARG A 251 -7.85 59.14 11.12
C ARG A 251 -7.04 60.47 11.08
N LYS A 252 -5.75 60.37 10.67
CA LYS A 252 -5.14 60.59 9.30
C LYS A 252 -3.58 60.54 9.40
N ARG A 253 -2.84 59.76 8.57
CA ARG A 253 -2.18 60.07 7.25
C ARG A 253 -1.12 61.20 7.34
N ASN A 254 0.07 61.19 6.69
CA ASN A 254 0.59 60.52 5.48
C ASN A 254 2.10 60.81 5.25
N ASN A 255 2.67 60.21 4.17
CA ASN A 255 3.90 60.51 3.38
C ASN A 255 5.14 59.63 3.67
N SER A 256 6.01 59.22 2.72
CA SER A 256 6.00 58.95 1.26
C SER A 256 7.40 58.37 0.90
N THR A 257 7.41 57.40 -0.03
CA THR A 257 8.46 56.68 -0.82
C THR A 257 9.81 57.38 -1.16
N PRO A 258 10.92 56.66 -1.51
CA PRO A 258 11.10 56.08 -2.87
C PRO A 258 11.78 54.69 -3.00
N SER A 259 11.58 54.18 -4.22
CA SER A 259 12.02 52.99 -4.95
C SER A 259 13.46 52.45 -4.81
N SER A 260 13.61 51.12 -4.95
CA SER A 260 14.72 50.52 -5.69
C SER A 260 14.24 49.37 -6.58
N ALA A 261 14.67 49.43 -7.84
CA ALA A 261 14.32 48.52 -8.91
C ALA A 261 15.20 47.27 -8.88
N ASN A 262 14.63 46.09 -9.12
CA ASN A 262 15.40 44.93 -9.55
C ASN A 262 14.84 44.35 -10.85
N LYS A 263 15.74 44.28 -11.83
CA LYS A 263 15.52 43.95 -13.24
C LYS A 263 15.02 42.51 -13.39
N ARG A 264 13.86 42.32 -14.03
CA ARG A 264 13.50 41.06 -14.70
C ARG A 264 14.03 41.11 -16.14
N SER A 265 14.98 40.24 -16.47
CA SER A 265 15.38 39.95 -17.84
C SER A 265 14.22 39.23 -18.55
N LYS A 266 13.75 39.81 -19.65
CA LYS A 266 12.89 39.13 -20.63
C LYS A 266 13.79 38.27 -21.52
N SER A 267 13.74 36.95 -21.39
CA SER A 267 14.04 36.06 -22.50
C SER A 267 12.73 35.77 -23.22
N GLN A 268 12.62 36.25 -24.47
CA GLN A 268 11.62 35.80 -25.41
C GLN A 268 11.93 34.33 -25.74
N ALA A 269 11.12 33.42 -25.21
CA ALA A 269 10.99 32.08 -25.76
C ALA A 269 9.62 32.01 -26.43
N ASN A 270 9.59 31.70 -27.72
CA ASN A 270 8.37 31.35 -28.45
C ASN A 270 7.71 30.14 -27.77
N THR A 271 6.76 30.40 -26.88
CA THR A 271 5.83 29.38 -26.40
C THR A 271 4.84 29.10 -27.53
N LYS A 272 5.04 27.98 -28.26
CA LYS A 272 3.91 27.23 -28.78
C LYS A 272 2.94 27.04 -27.61
N GLU A 273 1.68 27.40 -27.77
CA GLU A 273 0.64 27.16 -26.76
C GLU A 273 0.57 25.66 -26.46
N GLU A 274 1.22 25.24 -25.38
CA GLU A 274 1.01 23.91 -24.81
C GLU A 274 -0.39 23.91 -24.18
N ALA A 275 -1.25 23.04 -24.69
CA ALA A 275 -2.65 22.96 -24.29
C ALA A 275 -2.79 22.83 -22.76
N ALA A 276 -3.51 23.77 -22.15
CA ALA A 276 -3.66 23.84 -20.70
C ALA A 276 -4.54 22.69 -20.20
N LEU A 277 -4.03 21.90 -19.25
CA LEU A 277 -4.84 20.94 -18.50
C LEU A 277 -5.66 21.68 -17.44
N LYS A 278 -6.98 21.53 -17.49
CA LYS A 278 -7.91 22.13 -16.54
C LYS A 278 -8.43 21.07 -15.57
N PRO A 279 -8.42 21.32 -14.25
CA PRO A 279 -9.06 20.42 -13.30
C PRO A 279 -10.54 20.28 -13.64
N LEU A 280 -11.03 19.03 -13.67
CA LEU A 280 -12.40 18.71 -14.04
C LEU A 280 -13.16 18.11 -12.84
N HIS A 281 -12.65 17.02 -12.26
CA HIS A 281 -13.31 16.31 -11.15
C HIS A 281 -12.33 15.89 -10.05
N PHE A 282 -12.81 15.86 -8.81
CA PHE A 282 -12.12 15.31 -7.64
C PHE A 282 -13.10 14.41 -6.89
N LEU A 283 -12.93 13.10 -7.02
CA LEU A 283 -13.95 12.12 -6.65
C LEU A 283 -13.46 11.21 -5.52
N GLN A 284 -14.32 11.00 -4.51
CA GLN A 284 -14.06 10.11 -3.37
C GLN A 284 -14.82 8.79 -3.53
N CYS A 285 -14.42 7.95 -4.47
CA CYS A 285 -15.22 6.79 -4.90
C CYS A 285 -14.97 5.51 -4.08
N HIS A 286 -13.83 5.39 -3.39
CA HIS A 286 -13.39 4.13 -2.77
C HIS A 286 -13.61 4.07 -1.25
N SER A 287 -14.39 4.99 -0.67
CA SER A 287 -14.58 5.07 0.77
C SER A 287 -14.99 3.75 1.41
N LYS A 288 -14.24 3.35 2.44
CA LYS A 288 -14.55 2.25 3.33
C LYS A 288 -15.88 2.53 4.03
N GLY A 289 -16.77 1.54 3.97
CA GLY A 289 -18.14 1.68 4.49
C GLY A 289 -18.95 2.81 3.85
N ASN A 290 -18.57 3.31 2.66
CA ASN A 290 -19.16 4.50 2.03
C ASN A 290 -19.12 5.75 2.94
N SER A 291 -18.14 5.84 3.85
CA SER A 291 -17.98 6.99 4.73
C SER A 291 -17.41 8.19 3.97
N ARG A 292 -18.07 9.35 4.08
CA ARG A 292 -17.55 10.63 3.56
C ARG A 292 -16.27 11.10 4.28
N GLU A 293 -16.03 10.59 5.49
CA GLU A 293 -14.87 10.96 6.31
C GLU A 293 -13.64 10.09 6.01
N ASP A 294 -13.74 9.14 5.08
CA ASP A 294 -12.64 8.24 4.76
C ASP A 294 -11.65 8.87 3.77
N PHE A 295 -10.61 9.50 4.31
CA PHE A 295 -9.44 9.96 3.57
C PHE A 295 -8.21 9.09 3.84
N LYS A 296 -8.40 7.86 4.36
CA LYS A 296 -7.31 6.93 4.67
C LYS A 296 -7.18 5.81 3.64
N THR A 297 -8.24 5.52 2.90
CA THR A 297 -8.19 4.55 1.81
C THR A 297 -7.26 5.04 0.70
N GLN A 298 -6.21 4.28 0.43
CA GLN A 298 -5.27 4.59 -0.64
C GLN A 298 -5.77 4.03 -1.98
N LEU A 299 -5.54 4.80 -3.04
CA LEU A 299 -5.83 4.41 -4.42
C LEU A 299 -4.52 4.02 -5.10
N TRP A 300 -4.51 2.91 -5.83
CA TRP A 300 -3.26 2.25 -6.23
C TRP A 300 -3.04 2.14 -7.73
N SER A 301 -4.08 1.81 -8.49
CA SER A 301 -3.95 1.59 -9.94
C SER A 301 -5.19 2.05 -10.68
N CYS A 302 -4.97 2.66 -11.85
CA CYS A 302 -6.02 2.98 -12.80
C CYS A 302 -5.61 2.66 -14.22
N VAL A 303 -6.61 2.37 -15.06
CA VAL A 303 -6.40 2.03 -16.47
C VAL A 303 -7.67 2.36 -17.27
N PHE A 304 -7.50 3.00 -18.43
CA PHE A 304 -8.61 3.32 -19.33
C PHE A 304 -9.16 2.06 -19.99
N GLU A 305 -10.48 2.01 -20.14
CA GLU A 305 -11.16 0.92 -20.82
C GLU A 305 -10.78 0.88 -22.32
N PRO A 306 -10.44 -0.28 -22.89
CA PRO A 306 -10.17 -0.37 -24.32
C PRO A 306 -11.46 -0.19 -25.14
N LEU A 307 -11.33 0.38 -26.34
CA LEU A 307 -12.45 0.53 -27.25
C LEU A 307 -12.86 -0.83 -27.84
N LEU A 308 -14.17 -1.08 -27.87
CA LEU A 308 -14.74 -2.18 -28.62
C LEU A 308 -15.08 -1.71 -30.03
N ASP A 309 -14.47 -2.30 -31.05
CA ASP A 309 -14.85 -2.09 -32.45
C ASP A 309 -16.24 -2.70 -32.70
N SER A 310 -17.29 -1.95 -32.38
CA SER A 310 -18.64 -2.29 -32.81
C SER A 310 -18.84 -1.78 -34.23
N GLY A 311 -18.85 -2.70 -35.19
CA GLY A 311 -19.04 -2.39 -36.61
C GLY A 311 -20.40 -1.78 -36.90
N SER A 312 -20.55 -0.46 -36.75
CA SER A 312 -21.44 0.41 -37.53
C SER A 312 -21.37 1.84 -36.99
N ARG A 313 -21.00 2.79 -37.87
CA ARG A 313 -20.82 4.24 -37.66
C ARG A 313 -19.45 4.64 -37.11
N LYS A 314 -18.52 4.85 -38.05
CA LYS A 314 -17.33 5.68 -37.86
C LYS A 314 -17.77 7.14 -37.71
N ASP A 315 -18.13 7.55 -36.50
CA ASP A 315 -18.04 8.96 -36.15
C ASP A 315 -16.59 9.24 -35.72
N PRO A 316 -15.82 10.09 -36.43
CA PRO A 316 -14.39 10.31 -36.16
C PRO A 316 -14.10 10.99 -34.81
N THR A 317 -15.12 11.41 -34.07
CA THR A 317 -15.00 12.37 -32.97
C THR A 317 -14.85 11.77 -31.57
N VAL A 318 -15.02 10.45 -31.38
CA VAL A 318 -14.77 9.80 -30.08
C VAL A 318 -13.86 8.58 -30.28
N SER A 319 -12.57 8.86 -30.49
CA SER A 319 -11.52 7.86 -30.80
C SER A 319 -10.92 7.19 -29.54
N CYS A 320 -11.44 7.43 -28.32
CA CYS A 320 -10.94 6.82 -27.08
C CYS A 320 -12.07 6.59 -26.08
N SER A 321 -12.00 5.51 -25.28
CA SER A 321 -12.92 5.36 -24.15
C SER A 321 -12.62 6.42 -23.11
N ARG A 322 -13.66 7.15 -22.68
CA ARG A 322 -13.60 8.09 -21.55
C ARG A 322 -13.81 7.42 -20.20
N THR A 323 -13.99 6.10 -20.19
CA THR A 323 -14.16 5.32 -18.97
C THR A 323 -12.81 4.91 -18.42
N VAL A 324 -12.57 5.20 -17.15
CA VAL A 324 -11.39 4.75 -16.41
C VAL A 324 -11.79 3.77 -15.31
N ALA A 325 -11.06 2.66 -15.21
CA ALA A 325 -11.12 1.78 -14.05
C ALA A 325 -10.12 2.26 -13.00
N THR A 326 -10.52 2.32 -11.74
CA THR A 326 -9.68 2.68 -10.59
C THR A 326 -9.81 1.60 -9.51
N CYS A 327 -8.74 1.33 -8.77
CA CYS A 327 -8.79 0.43 -7.62
C CYS A 327 -8.08 0.99 -6.38
N GLY A 328 -8.62 0.63 -5.22
CA GLY A 328 -8.13 1.07 -3.92
C GLY A 328 -9.05 0.59 -2.80
N GLY A 329 -8.47 0.22 -1.66
CA GLY A 329 -9.20 -0.44 -0.58
C GLY A 329 -9.97 -1.67 -1.08
N GLU A 330 -11.19 -1.85 -0.57
CA GLU A 330 -12.07 -2.98 -0.89
C GLU A 330 -12.79 -2.84 -2.25
N ALA A 331 -12.50 -1.81 -3.05
CA ALA A 331 -13.33 -1.44 -4.20
C ALA A 331 -12.56 -1.23 -5.51
N VAL A 332 -13.24 -1.56 -6.60
CA VAL A 332 -12.91 -1.19 -7.98
C VAL A 332 -14.05 -0.33 -8.53
N CYS A 333 -13.74 0.85 -9.06
CA CYS A 333 -14.74 1.77 -9.61
C CYS A 333 -14.49 1.97 -11.11
N LEU A 334 -15.58 2.09 -11.88
CA LEU A 334 -15.55 2.57 -13.26
C LEU A 334 -16.13 3.97 -13.31
N ILE A 335 -15.39 4.92 -13.85
CA ILE A 335 -15.72 6.34 -13.81
C ILE A 335 -15.73 6.88 -15.24
N ASP A 336 -16.78 7.59 -15.61
CA ASP A 336 -16.80 8.39 -16.83
C ASP A 336 -16.06 9.72 -16.55
N CYS A 337 -14.93 9.92 -17.22
CA CYS A 337 -14.06 11.07 -16.95
C CYS A 337 -14.70 12.42 -17.29
N GLU A 338 -15.64 12.48 -18.23
CA GLU A 338 -16.26 13.74 -18.65
C GLU A 338 -17.30 14.19 -17.62
N THR A 339 -18.16 13.27 -17.21
CA THR A 339 -19.29 13.54 -16.30
C THR A 339 -18.92 13.43 -14.83
N GLY A 340 -17.83 12.71 -14.51
CA GLY A 340 -17.44 12.40 -13.14
C GLY A 340 -18.33 11.36 -12.48
N MET A 341 -19.22 10.71 -13.24
CA MET A 341 -20.14 9.69 -12.71
C MET A 341 -19.43 8.36 -12.51
N VAL A 342 -19.65 7.75 -11.34
CA VAL A 342 -19.26 6.36 -11.08
C VAL A 342 -20.29 5.47 -11.76
N LEU A 343 -19.91 4.86 -12.89
CA LEU A 343 -20.76 3.97 -13.67
C LEU A 343 -21.01 2.65 -12.95
N LYS A 344 -19.95 2.09 -12.33
CA LYS A 344 -19.97 0.81 -11.62
C LYS A 344 -19.04 0.85 -10.40
N LYS A 345 -19.39 0.13 -9.35
CA LYS A 345 -18.56 -0.06 -8.16
C LYS A 345 -18.64 -1.51 -7.70
N TYR A 346 -17.54 -2.23 -7.86
CA TYR A 346 -17.39 -3.61 -7.38
C TYR A 346 -16.71 -3.58 -6.03
N LYS A 347 -17.28 -4.25 -5.03
CA LYS A 347 -16.76 -4.28 -3.67
C LYS A 347 -16.57 -5.71 -3.19
N VAL A 348 -15.39 -6.00 -2.65
CA VAL A 348 -15.07 -7.29 -2.04
C VAL A 348 -14.60 -7.04 -0.62
N ALA A 349 -15.39 -7.46 0.36
CA ALA A 349 -15.02 -7.33 1.76
C ALA A 349 -13.68 -8.04 2.04
N THR A 350 -12.87 -7.45 2.92
CA THR A 350 -11.56 -7.96 3.34
C THR A 350 -10.51 -8.06 2.21
N GLU A 351 -10.76 -7.50 1.04
CA GLU A 351 -9.77 -7.34 -0.02
C GLU A 351 -9.16 -5.95 0.03
N GLU A 352 -7.93 -5.83 -0.47
CA GLU A 352 -7.33 -4.53 -0.75
C GLU A 352 -6.71 -4.59 -2.15
N PHE A 353 -7.34 -3.94 -3.13
CA PHE A 353 -6.92 -4.00 -4.52
C PHE A 353 -5.73 -3.08 -4.80
N PHE A 354 -4.66 -3.63 -5.36
CA PHE A 354 -3.43 -2.91 -5.71
C PHE A 354 -3.27 -2.70 -7.22
N SER A 355 -3.88 -3.55 -8.05
CA SER A 355 -3.70 -3.51 -9.50
C SER A 355 -4.95 -3.92 -10.26
N VAL A 356 -5.17 -3.26 -11.39
CA VAL A 356 -6.23 -3.56 -12.36
C VAL A 356 -5.67 -3.60 -13.77
N ALA A 357 -6.19 -4.48 -14.62
CA ALA A 357 -5.82 -4.58 -16.03
C ALA A 357 -7.01 -5.03 -16.88
N TRP A 358 -7.10 -4.50 -18.10
CA TRP A 358 -8.14 -4.87 -19.06
C TRP A 358 -7.65 -5.92 -20.05
N THR A 359 -8.57 -6.79 -20.47
CA THR A 359 -8.48 -7.54 -21.72
C THR A 359 -9.81 -7.43 -22.46
N THR A 360 -9.79 -7.76 -23.75
CA THR A 360 -10.99 -7.86 -24.58
C THR A 360 -11.10 -9.30 -25.05
N LEU A 361 -12.06 -10.04 -24.49
CA LEU A 361 -12.28 -11.45 -24.83
C LEU A 361 -13.33 -11.58 -25.93
N THR A 362 -13.10 -12.48 -26.87
CA THR A 362 -14.08 -12.86 -27.88
C THR A 362 -14.90 -14.04 -27.37
N MET A 363 -16.07 -13.76 -26.78
CA MET A 363 -16.94 -14.77 -26.18
C MET A 363 -17.98 -15.30 -27.17
N VAL A 364 -18.35 -16.57 -27.05
CA VAL A 364 -19.45 -17.18 -27.80
C VAL A 364 -20.74 -17.02 -26.99
N ILE A 365 -21.72 -16.32 -27.54
CA ILE A 365 -23.05 -16.17 -26.96
C ILE A 365 -23.93 -17.35 -27.42
N GLY A 366 -24.99 -17.68 -26.67
CA GLY A 366 -25.88 -18.83 -26.89
C GLY A 366 -26.34 -19.09 -28.33
N ASP A 367 -26.36 -18.08 -29.21
CA ASP A 367 -26.65 -18.22 -30.64
C ASP A 367 -25.44 -18.64 -31.50
N SER A 368 -24.33 -19.12 -30.90
CA SER A 368 -23.03 -19.34 -31.56
C SER A 368 -22.39 -18.08 -32.19
N ARG A 369 -22.94 -16.89 -31.88
CA ARG A 369 -22.38 -15.61 -32.32
C ARG A 369 -21.23 -15.21 -31.43
N LYS A 370 -20.10 -14.82 -32.04
CA LYS A 370 -18.95 -14.26 -31.33
C LYS A 370 -19.17 -12.78 -31.08
N LYS A 371 -18.96 -12.35 -29.83
CA LYS A 371 -18.99 -10.93 -29.45
C LYS A 371 -17.80 -10.61 -28.55
N THR A 372 -17.19 -9.47 -28.80
CA THR A 372 -16.08 -8.97 -27.98
C THR A 372 -16.61 -8.26 -26.75
N HIS A 373 -16.00 -8.57 -25.61
CA HIS A 373 -16.36 -8.01 -24.31
C HIS A 373 -15.12 -7.60 -23.54
N ASN A 374 -15.18 -6.44 -22.92
CA ASN A 374 -14.14 -5.97 -22.01
C ASN A 374 -14.26 -6.70 -20.67
N ILE A 375 -13.17 -7.37 -20.29
CA ILE A 375 -13.01 -8.05 -19.02
C ILE A 375 -11.97 -7.30 -18.21
N LEU A 376 -12.34 -6.95 -16.98
CA LEU A 376 -11.46 -6.31 -16.03
C LEU A 376 -10.93 -7.36 -15.05
N ALA A 377 -9.62 -7.51 -14.99
CA ALA A 377 -8.95 -8.22 -13.91
C ALA A 377 -8.60 -7.24 -12.79
N ALA A 378 -8.87 -7.63 -11.54
CA ALA A 378 -8.50 -6.87 -10.35
C ALA A 378 -7.82 -7.78 -9.33
N ALA A 379 -6.72 -7.33 -8.74
CA ALA A 379 -5.94 -8.12 -7.79
C ALA A 379 -5.27 -7.25 -6.73
N GLY A 380 -4.88 -7.87 -5.61
CA GLY A 380 -4.17 -7.16 -4.55
C GLY A 380 -3.79 -8.06 -3.38
N ARG A 381 -4.14 -7.63 -2.17
CA ARG A 381 -3.62 -8.15 -0.89
C ARG A 381 -3.85 -9.64 -0.67
N ARG A 382 -4.96 -10.22 -1.16
CA ARG A 382 -5.25 -11.64 -0.94
C ARG A 382 -4.54 -12.60 -1.89
N GLY A 383 -3.82 -12.11 -2.91
CA GLY A 383 -3.19 -12.98 -3.92
C GLY A 383 -4.17 -13.64 -4.88
N ILE A 384 -5.41 -13.13 -4.94
CA ILE A 384 -6.49 -13.62 -5.79
C ILE A 384 -6.77 -12.58 -6.88
N VAL A 385 -6.88 -13.05 -8.12
CA VAL A 385 -7.37 -12.24 -9.24
C VAL A 385 -8.87 -12.43 -9.35
N LYS A 386 -9.63 -11.33 -9.40
CA LYS A 386 -11.06 -11.31 -9.72
C LYS A 386 -11.24 -10.93 -11.19
N LEU A 387 -12.08 -11.68 -11.91
CA LEU A 387 -12.41 -11.45 -13.32
C LEU A 387 -13.83 -10.91 -13.42
N ILE A 388 -13.96 -9.71 -13.98
CA ILE A 388 -15.20 -8.93 -13.99
C ILE A 388 -15.62 -8.68 -15.44
N HIS A 389 -16.78 -9.19 -15.81
CA HIS A 389 -17.42 -8.89 -17.09
C HIS A 389 -18.25 -7.62 -16.94
N VAL A 390 -17.68 -6.48 -17.37
CA VAL A 390 -18.20 -5.16 -17.03
C VAL A 390 -19.58 -4.87 -17.62
N ALA A 391 -19.82 -5.26 -18.87
CA ALA A 391 -21.12 -5.06 -19.51
C ALA A 391 -22.25 -5.91 -18.90
N ALA A 392 -21.91 -6.98 -18.19
CA ALA A 392 -22.86 -7.87 -17.51
C ALA A 392 -22.95 -7.55 -16.01
N ASP A 393 -22.15 -6.60 -15.52
CA ASP A 393 -22.09 -6.20 -14.12
C ASP A 393 -21.82 -7.38 -13.16
N PHE A 394 -20.95 -8.29 -13.58
CA PHE A 394 -20.78 -9.58 -12.91
C PHE A 394 -19.31 -9.98 -12.79
N CYS A 395 -18.90 -10.33 -11.56
CA CYS A 395 -17.62 -10.99 -11.29
C CYS A 395 -17.80 -12.49 -11.50
N TYR A 396 -17.40 -12.99 -12.67
CA TYR A 396 -17.67 -14.37 -13.05
C TYR A 396 -16.63 -15.37 -12.53
N GLY A 397 -15.45 -14.88 -12.14
CA GLY A 397 -14.35 -15.77 -11.81
C GLY A 397 -13.36 -15.24 -10.80
N GLU A 398 -12.69 -16.18 -10.13
CA GLU A 398 -11.51 -15.91 -9.34
C GLU A 398 -10.37 -16.89 -9.67
N ILE A 399 -9.15 -16.38 -9.69
CA ILE A 399 -7.93 -17.18 -9.85
C ILE A 399 -7.10 -17.00 -8.58
N LYS A 400 -6.90 -18.07 -7.82
CA LYS A 400 -5.99 -18.09 -6.67
C LYS A 400 -4.55 -18.17 -7.18
N ALA A 401 -4.04 -17.04 -7.66
CA ALA A 401 -2.79 -16.98 -8.39
C ALA A 401 -1.57 -17.11 -7.47
N HIS A 402 -1.61 -16.51 -6.28
CA HIS A 402 -0.46 -16.45 -5.37
C HIS A 402 -0.87 -16.64 -3.90
N LYS A 403 0.11 -17.01 -3.06
CA LYS A 403 -0.06 -17.13 -1.59
C LYS A 403 0.21 -15.82 -0.85
N LYS A 404 0.73 -14.82 -1.56
CA LYS A 404 1.10 -13.49 -1.05
C LYS A 404 0.41 -12.42 -1.91
N PRO A 405 0.40 -11.16 -1.46
CA PRO A 405 -0.17 -10.06 -2.23
C PRO A 405 0.37 -9.99 -3.66
N ILE A 406 -0.52 -9.68 -4.59
CA ILE A 406 -0.16 -9.38 -5.98
C ILE A 406 0.17 -7.89 -6.07
N ALA A 407 1.41 -7.57 -6.45
CA ALA A 407 1.88 -6.20 -6.61
C ALA A 407 1.35 -5.57 -7.91
N THR A 408 1.38 -6.32 -9.00
CA THR A 408 0.91 -5.84 -10.32
C THR A 408 0.41 -6.99 -11.18
N ILE A 409 -0.53 -6.68 -12.07
CA ILE A 409 -1.02 -7.58 -13.12
C ILE A 409 -0.93 -6.89 -14.49
N CYS A 410 -0.79 -7.67 -15.55
CA CYS A 410 -0.77 -7.16 -16.93
C CYS A 410 -1.22 -8.25 -17.90
N PHE A 411 -2.09 -7.92 -18.85
CA PHE A 411 -2.49 -8.84 -19.92
C PHE A 411 -1.47 -8.83 -21.07
N SER A 412 -1.39 -9.94 -21.80
CA SER A 412 -0.65 -9.98 -23.06
C SER A 412 -1.36 -9.11 -24.11
N PRO A 413 -0.63 -8.26 -24.87
CA PRO A 413 -1.22 -7.51 -25.97
C PRO A 413 -1.52 -8.37 -27.21
N THR A 414 -0.97 -9.60 -27.28
CA THR A 414 -1.13 -10.50 -28.43
C THR A 414 -2.06 -11.67 -28.18
N GLN A 415 -2.32 -12.03 -26.92
CA GLN A 415 -3.17 -13.16 -26.55
C GLN A 415 -4.19 -12.73 -25.49
N GLU A 416 -5.47 -12.68 -25.89
CA GLU A 416 -6.55 -12.10 -25.09
C GLU A 416 -6.76 -12.79 -23.72
N THR A 417 -6.42 -14.08 -23.59
CA THR A 417 -6.58 -14.83 -22.34
C THR A 417 -5.33 -14.88 -21.47
N HIS A 418 -4.19 -14.33 -21.93
CA HIS A 418 -2.93 -14.45 -21.21
C HIS A 418 -2.75 -13.33 -20.19
N LEU A 419 -2.71 -13.70 -18.91
CA LEU A 419 -2.56 -12.78 -17.78
C LEU A 419 -1.26 -13.05 -17.03
N PHE A 420 -0.44 -12.03 -16.87
CA PHE A 420 0.72 -12.05 -15.97
C PHE A 420 0.35 -11.49 -14.61
N THR A 421 0.79 -12.18 -13.56
CA THR A 421 0.64 -11.78 -12.16
C THR A 421 1.99 -11.75 -11.47
N ALA A 422 2.35 -10.65 -10.82
CA ALA A 422 3.61 -10.50 -10.08
C ALA A 422 3.33 -10.25 -8.60
N SER A 423 4.01 -10.98 -7.70
CA SER A 423 3.61 -11.06 -6.31
C SER A 423 4.78 -10.96 -5.32
N TYR A 424 4.44 -10.59 -4.08
CA TYR A 424 5.35 -10.50 -2.93
C TYR A 424 5.91 -11.87 -2.49
N ASP A 425 5.44 -12.98 -3.07
CA ASP A 425 6.09 -14.30 -2.98
C ASP A 425 7.33 -14.44 -3.90
N LYS A 426 7.78 -13.34 -4.53
CA LYS A 426 8.93 -13.29 -5.45
C LYS A 426 8.72 -14.13 -6.72
N ARG A 427 7.46 -14.28 -7.15
CA ARG A 427 7.11 -14.98 -8.38
C ARG A 427 6.34 -14.10 -9.34
N ILE A 428 6.59 -14.34 -10.62
CA ILE A 428 5.74 -13.88 -11.71
C ILE A 428 5.13 -15.13 -12.34
N ALA A 429 3.81 -15.19 -12.45
CA ALA A 429 3.11 -16.31 -13.09
C ALA A 429 2.38 -15.82 -14.35
N LEU A 430 2.37 -16.66 -15.38
CA LEU A 430 1.55 -16.50 -16.57
C LEU A 430 0.40 -17.50 -16.52
N TRP A 431 -0.80 -16.98 -16.70
CA TRP A 431 -2.05 -17.73 -16.70
C TRP A 431 -2.72 -17.62 -18.06
N ASP A 432 -3.27 -18.71 -18.55
CA ASP A 432 -4.38 -18.68 -19.50
C ASP A 432 -5.67 -18.63 -18.67
N ILE A 433 -6.40 -17.51 -18.71
CA ILE A 433 -7.66 -17.37 -17.97
C ILE A 433 -8.81 -18.14 -18.64
N GLY A 434 -8.62 -18.62 -19.88
CA GLY A 434 -9.63 -19.26 -20.69
C GLY A 434 -10.75 -18.31 -21.14
N ILE A 435 -11.65 -18.84 -21.96
CA ILE A 435 -12.86 -18.13 -22.39
C ILE A 435 -14.03 -18.72 -21.60
N PRO A 436 -14.78 -17.92 -20.82
CA PRO A 436 -15.97 -18.42 -20.13
C PRO A 436 -17.04 -18.87 -21.14
N ASP A 437 -17.73 -19.96 -20.83
CA ASP A 437 -18.90 -20.39 -21.59
C ASP A 437 -20.13 -19.51 -21.31
N CYS A 438 -21.27 -19.86 -21.91
CA CYS A 438 -22.53 -19.11 -21.75
C CYS A 438 -23.06 -19.09 -20.30
N ASP A 439 -22.66 -20.07 -19.48
CA ASP A 439 -23.01 -20.18 -18.07
C ASP A 439 -21.89 -19.61 -17.16
N TYR A 440 -20.91 -18.92 -17.76
CA TYR A 440 -19.74 -18.37 -17.10
C TYR A 440 -18.80 -19.40 -16.45
N ASN A 441 -18.90 -20.68 -16.83
CA ASN A 441 -17.88 -21.64 -16.42
C ASN A 441 -16.59 -21.34 -17.18
N PHE A 442 -15.48 -21.28 -16.46
CA PHE A 442 -14.16 -21.09 -17.05
C PHE A 442 -13.14 -21.95 -16.29
N LYS A 443 -12.03 -22.24 -16.96
CA LYS A 443 -10.92 -22.98 -16.37
C LYS A 443 -9.62 -22.23 -16.65
N ALA A 444 -9.13 -21.55 -15.63
CA ALA A 444 -7.81 -20.95 -15.70
C ALA A 444 -6.71 -22.03 -15.57
N SER A 445 -5.63 -21.86 -16.31
CA SER A 445 -4.47 -22.74 -16.25
C SER A 445 -3.17 -21.94 -16.10
N GLN A 446 -2.28 -22.39 -15.21
CA GLN A 446 -0.97 -21.78 -15.03
C GLN A 446 -0.02 -22.32 -16.08
N LEU A 447 0.47 -21.45 -16.97
CA LEU A 447 1.34 -21.81 -18.08
C LEU A 447 2.82 -21.77 -17.69
N LEU A 448 3.22 -20.72 -16.97
CA LEU A 448 4.63 -20.45 -16.66
C LEU A 448 4.77 -19.78 -15.29
N VAL A 449 5.88 -20.06 -14.61
CA VAL A 449 6.33 -19.38 -13.39
C VAL A 449 7.77 -18.91 -13.60
N LEU A 450 8.03 -17.68 -13.19
CA LEU A 450 9.33 -17.04 -13.20
C LEU A 450 9.70 -16.72 -11.76
N GLU A 451 10.84 -17.22 -11.31
CA GLU A 451 11.35 -16.93 -9.97
C GLU A 451 12.25 -15.70 -10.01
N ALA A 452 11.89 -14.68 -9.24
CA ALA A 452 12.64 -13.45 -9.09
C ALA A 452 13.52 -13.50 -7.84
N VAL A 453 14.67 -12.81 -7.89
CA VAL A 453 15.61 -12.73 -6.75
C VAL A 453 15.01 -11.92 -5.59
N SER A 454 14.26 -10.88 -5.94
CA SER A 454 13.56 -9.95 -5.03
C SER A 454 12.12 -9.74 -5.47
N VAL A 455 11.32 -9.01 -4.69
CA VAL A 455 9.89 -8.85 -4.99
C VAL A 455 9.73 -8.05 -6.29
N PRO A 456 9.01 -8.59 -7.31
CA PRO A 456 8.68 -7.85 -8.52
C PRO A 456 7.61 -6.80 -8.22
N LEU A 457 7.92 -5.54 -8.50
CA LEU A 457 7.07 -4.38 -8.23
C LEU A 457 6.33 -3.92 -9.50
N ARG A 458 7.00 -4.03 -10.66
CA ARG A 458 6.46 -3.66 -11.97
C ARG A 458 6.84 -4.70 -13.00
N ILE A 459 5.94 -4.95 -13.95
CA ILE A 459 6.19 -5.83 -15.09
C ILE A 459 5.76 -5.15 -16.37
N ALA A 460 6.50 -5.38 -17.46
CA ALA A 460 6.19 -4.86 -18.78
C ALA A 460 6.62 -5.88 -19.85
N LEU A 461 5.71 -6.16 -20.79
CA LEU A 461 6.02 -6.99 -21.95
C LEU A 461 6.74 -6.14 -23.00
N VAL A 462 7.71 -6.73 -23.69
CA VAL A 462 8.48 -6.02 -24.72
C VAL A 462 7.60 -5.80 -25.95
N PRO A 463 7.30 -4.55 -26.38
CA PRO A 463 6.35 -4.30 -27.46
C PRO A 463 6.72 -4.96 -28.79
N THR A 464 8.01 -5.04 -29.12
CA THR A 464 8.51 -5.66 -30.35
C THR A 464 8.44 -7.19 -30.35
N CYS A 465 8.31 -7.82 -29.17
CA CYS A 465 8.29 -9.28 -29.03
C CYS A 465 7.58 -9.71 -27.73
N PRO A 466 6.27 -9.39 -27.59
CA PRO A 466 5.54 -9.52 -26.33
C PRO A 466 5.34 -10.96 -25.88
N ASP A 467 5.39 -11.94 -26.80
CA ASP A 467 5.35 -13.37 -26.46
C ASP A 467 6.73 -13.97 -26.15
N GLN A 468 7.81 -13.18 -26.23
CA GLN A 468 9.18 -13.66 -26.05
C GLN A 468 9.86 -13.11 -24.81
N TYR A 469 9.73 -11.82 -24.50
CA TYR A 469 10.42 -11.21 -23.38
C TYR A 469 9.49 -10.41 -22.47
N LEU A 470 9.71 -10.59 -21.17
CA LEU A 470 9.11 -9.79 -20.10
C LEU A 470 10.23 -9.08 -19.36
N LEU A 471 10.05 -7.79 -19.04
CA LEU A 471 10.87 -7.08 -18.06
C LEU A 471 10.13 -6.98 -16.72
N ALA A 472 10.89 -7.06 -15.63
CA ALA A 472 10.38 -6.72 -14.31
C ALA A 472 11.34 -5.79 -13.56
N GLY A 473 10.77 -4.74 -12.98
CA GLY A 473 11.41 -3.92 -11.97
C GLY A 473 11.13 -4.53 -10.61
N CYS A 474 12.17 -4.82 -9.84
CA CYS A 474 12.08 -5.49 -8.54
C CYS A 474 12.66 -4.60 -7.43
N GLU A 475 12.54 -5.05 -6.17
CA GLU A 475 13.15 -4.34 -5.05
C GLU A 475 14.68 -4.26 -5.14
N GLU A 476 15.30 -5.27 -5.75
CA GLU A 476 16.75 -5.37 -5.95
C GLU A 476 17.04 -5.73 -7.41
N GLY A 477 16.94 -4.73 -8.29
CA GLY A 477 17.35 -4.79 -9.69
C GLY A 477 16.20 -4.79 -10.71
N CYS A 478 16.57 -4.67 -11.98
CA CYS A 478 15.69 -4.82 -13.13
C CYS A 478 16.11 -6.04 -13.94
N PHE A 479 15.17 -6.91 -14.27
CA PHE A 479 15.44 -8.22 -14.85
C PHE A 479 14.62 -8.44 -16.12
N THR A 480 15.07 -9.35 -16.98
CA THR A 480 14.29 -9.86 -18.10
C THR A 480 14.26 -11.38 -18.15
N TRP A 481 13.14 -11.94 -18.60
CA TRP A 481 12.94 -13.37 -18.79
C TRP A 481 12.49 -13.68 -20.21
N ASN A 482 12.89 -14.85 -20.69
CA ASN A 482 12.31 -15.45 -21.88
C ASN A 482 11.02 -16.20 -21.53
N ILE A 483 9.90 -15.73 -22.06
CA ILE A 483 8.54 -16.20 -21.76
C ILE A 483 7.92 -17.05 -22.88
N LYS A 484 8.67 -17.41 -23.94
CA LYS A 484 8.13 -18.25 -25.01
C LYS A 484 7.62 -19.58 -24.50
N LEU A 485 6.39 -19.96 -24.81
CA LEU A 485 5.79 -21.20 -24.31
C LEU A 485 6.25 -22.47 -25.05
N ASP A 486 7.17 -22.35 -26.02
CA ASP A 486 7.76 -23.46 -26.76
C ASP A 486 8.73 -24.32 -25.94
N LYS A 487 9.24 -23.81 -24.81
CA LYS A 487 10.11 -24.58 -23.91
C LYS A 487 9.29 -25.33 -22.86
N GLU A 488 9.59 -26.62 -22.68
CA GLU A 488 8.91 -27.51 -21.72
C GLU A 488 9.03 -27.07 -20.24
N GLN A 489 10.03 -26.25 -19.90
CA GLN A 489 10.25 -25.80 -18.53
C GLN A 489 9.20 -24.77 -18.09
N LYS A 490 8.37 -25.18 -17.12
CA LYS A 490 7.37 -24.33 -16.45
C LYS A 490 7.95 -23.38 -15.40
N ASN A 491 9.16 -23.63 -14.89
CA ASN A 491 9.89 -22.70 -14.03
C ASN A 491 11.15 -22.25 -14.75
N ARG A 492 11.42 -20.94 -14.80
CA ARG A 492 12.54 -20.39 -15.58
C ARG A 492 13.36 -19.36 -14.80
N PRO A 493 14.69 -19.45 -14.86
CA PRO A 493 15.55 -18.37 -14.36
C PRO A 493 15.45 -17.14 -15.27
N PHE A 494 15.90 -16.00 -14.75
CA PHE A 494 16.03 -14.78 -15.54
C PHE A 494 17.11 -14.94 -16.63
N GLU A 495 16.88 -14.26 -17.74
CA GLU A 495 17.78 -14.21 -18.88
C GLU A 495 18.91 -13.20 -18.64
N ALA A 496 18.57 -12.02 -18.13
CA ALA A 496 19.54 -11.00 -17.76
C ALA A 496 19.07 -10.08 -16.63
N ILE A 497 20.04 -9.45 -15.96
CA ILE A 497 19.88 -8.35 -15.01
C ILE A 497 20.55 -7.10 -15.58
N PHE A 498 19.86 -5.96 -15.46
CA PHE A 498 20.33 -4.68 -15.97
C PHE A 498 21.08 -3.87 -14.93
N GLN A 499 22.22 -3.34 -15.35
CA GLN A 499 23.09 -2.46 -14.60
C GLN A 499 22.79 -0.99 -14.90
N PHE A 500 22.70 -0.17 -13.87
CA PHE A 500 22.41 1.26 -13.95
C PHE A 500 23.47 2.06 -13.19
N PRO A 501 23.71 3.33 -13.56
CA PRO A 501 24.54 4.21 -12.76
C PRO A 501 23.85 4.53 -11.42
N ASP A 502 24.60 4.49 -10.32
CA ASP A 502 24.15 4.93 -9.00
C ASP A 502 24.40 6.43 -8.75
N ASP A 503 24.15 6.88 -7.52
CA ASP A 503 24.30 8.28 -7.12
C ASP A 503 25.77 8.76 -7.15
N GLU A 504 26.74 7.85 -7.03
CA GLU A 504 28.18 8.12 -7.14
C GLU A 504 28.68 8.02 -8.60
N GLY A 505 27.81 7.55 -9.51
CA GLY A 505 28.11 7.33 -10.92
C GLY A 505 28.68 5.94 -11.23
N ASP A 506 28.78 5.07 -10.21
CA ASP A 506 29.24 3.70 -10.33
C ASP A 506 28.11 2.80 -10.87
N ILE A 507 28.50 1.69 -11.50
CA ILE A 507 27.54 0.80 -12.15
C ILE A 507 27.07 -0.26 -11.14
N THR A 508 25.77 -0.26 -10.83
CA THR A 508 25.14 -1.20 -9.88
C THR A 508 24.01 -2.01 -10.49
N THR A 509 23.83 -3.23 -9.99
CA THR A 509 22.64 -4.05 -10.22
C THR A 509 21.65 -3.99 -9.04
N SER A 510 22.09 -3.53 -7.87
CA SER A 510 21.34 -3.59 -6.62
C SER A 510 20.70 -2.23 -6.36
N HIS A 511 19.58 -1.96 -7.02
CA HIS A 511 18.75 -0.79 -6.75
C HIS A 511 17.28 -1.14 -6.96
N ARG A 512 16.41 -0.45 -6.24
CA ARG A 512 14.96 -0.65 -6.36
C ARG A 512 14.43 -0.02 -7.63
N VAL A 513 13.69 -0.79 -8.43
CA VAL A 513 12.98 -0.30 -9.61
C VAL A 513 11.47 -0.44 -9.36
N ASP A 514 10.85 0.63 -8.89
CA ASP A 514 9.43 0.70 -8.52
C ASP A 514 8.54 1.36 -9.60
N GLY A 515 9.15 1.97 -10.62
CA GLY A 515 8.49 2.41 -11.85
C GLY A 515 9.18 1.83 -13.08
N LEU A 516 8.40 1.26 -14.01
CA LEU A 516 8.89 0.69 -15.26
C LEU A 516 7.78 0.73 -16.32
N ALA A 517 8.05 1.33 -17.47
CA ALA A 517 7.13 1.35 -18.61
C ALA A 517 7.86 1.58 -19.93
N PHE A 518 7.29 1.11 -21.04
CA PHE A 518 7.74 1.46 -22.38
C PHE A 518 7.12 2.79 -22.83
N LEU A 519 7.94 3.67 -23.39
CA LEU A 519 7.50 4.90 -24.04
C LEU A 519 7.14 4.64 -25.51
N ASN A 520 7.87 3.74 -26.16
CA ASN A 520 7.61 3.26 -27.52
C ASN A 520 8.22 1.85 -27.66
N ASP A 521 8.38 1.36 -28.90
CA ASP A 521 8.87 0.01 -29.18
C ASP A 521 10.30 -0.29 -28.68
N ASP A 522 11.10 0.74 -28.40
CA ASP A 522 12.50 0.61 -27.96
C ASP A 522 12.80 1.32 -26.63
N VAL A 523 12.22 2.49 -26.41
CA VAL A 523 12.56 3.36 -25.28
C VAL A 523 11.81 2.93 -24.03
N ILE A 524 12.56 2.65 -22.97
CA ILE A 524 12.07 2.30 -21.64
C ILE A 524 12.33 3.46 -20.70
N VAL A 525 11.38 3.70 -19.81
CA VAL A 525 11.54 4.60 -18.66
C VAL A 525 11.47 3.78 -17.37
N SER A 526 12.48 3.94 -16.53
CA SER A 526 12.57 3.28 -15.23
C SER A 526 12.88 4.27 -14.13
N LYS A 527 12.27 4.06 -12.97
CA LYS A 527 12.33 4.95 -11.82
C LYS A 527 12.69 4.14 -10.58
N SER A 528 13.51 4.77 -9.75
CA SER A 528 13.95 4.28 -8.46
C SER A 528 13.63 5.35 -7.40
N SER A 529 13.27 4.94 -6.19
CA SER A 529 13.23 5.88 -5.05
C SER A 529 14.64 6.41 -4.78
N LYS A 530 14.75 7.64 -4.26
CA LYS A 530 15.98 8.33 -3.78
C LYS A 530 16.93 8.93 -4.82
N THR A 531 16.96 8.44 -6.07
CA THR A 531 17.88 8.96 -7.11
C THR A 531 17.56 10.39 -7.59
N GLY A 532 16.31 10.84 -7.38
CA GLY A 532 15.84 12.14 -7.86
C GLY A 532 15.85 12.27 -9.40
N CYS A 533 15.90 11.15 -10.11
CA CYS A 533 15.78 11.12 -11.56
C CYS A 533 15.05 9.86 -12.05
N ILE A 534 14.54 9.95 -13.28
CA ILE A 534 13.98 8.83 -14.03
C ILE A 534 14.95 8.52 -15.17
N PHE A 535 15.37 7.26 -15.27
CA PHE A 535 16.23 6.82 -16.37
C PHE A 535 15.41 6.54 -17.62
N VAL A 536 15.90 7.04 -18.76
CA VAL A 536 15.41 6.72 -20.10
C VAL A 536 16.48 5.92 -20.80
N TRP A 537 16.16 4.72 -21.28
CA TRP A 537 17.14 3.80 -21.85
C TRP A 537 16.56 2.98 -23.02
N SER A 538 17.44 2.45 -23.86
CA SER A 538 17.04 1.71 -25.08
C SER A 538 17.09 0.20 -24.84
N TRP A 539 15.98 -0.49 -25.10
CA TRP A 539 15.89 -1.95 -25.03
C TRP A 539 16.82 -2.62 -26.03
N SER A 540 16.69 -2.31 -27.32
CA SER A 540 17.40 -2.98 -28.41
C SER A 540 18.92 -2.74 -28.37
N ARG A 541 19.36 -1.62 -27.81
CA ARG A 541 20.79 -1.33 -27.61
C ARG A 541 21.35 -1.97 -26.35
N SER A 542 20.51 -2.24 -25.36
CA SER A 542 20.93 -2.88 -24.10
C SER A 542 20.94 -4.39 -24.21
N PHE A 543 19.95 -5.00 -24.86
CA PHE A 543 19.77 -6.44 -24.81
C PHE A 543 19.78 -7.08 -26.20
N ASP A 544 20.72 -8.01 -26.41
CA ASP A 544 20.70 -8.92 -27.54
C ASP A 544 20.10 -10.29 -27.16
N GLY A 545 19.05 -10.69 -27.88
CA GLY A 545 18.43 -12.01 -27.69
C GLY A 545 19.29 -13.19 -28.19
N LYS A 546 20.55 -12.93 -28.59
CA LYS A 546 21.46 -13.90 -29.22
C LYS A 546 22.41 -14.59 -28.23
N GLY A 547 22.49 -14.11 -26.98
CA GLY A 547 23.31 -14.76 -25.96
C GLY A 547 22.80 -16.16 -25.61
N LYS A 548 23.71 -17.13 -25.53
CA LYS A 548 23.38 -18.54 -25.16
C LYS A 548 23.32 -18.77 -23.65
N ALA A 549 23.80 -17.83 -22.83
CA ALA A 549 23.85 -17.95 -21.38
C ALA A 549 22.66 -17.25 -20.73
N SER A 550 21.99 -17.93 -19.79
CA SER A 550 21.03 -17.32 -18.87
C SER A 550 21.75 -16.58 -17.74
N GLN A 551 21.05 -15.68 -17.05
CA GLN A 551 21.54 -14.90 -15.91
C GLN A 551 22.75 -14.00 -16.22
N ARG A 552 22.71 -13.34 -17.38
CA ARG A 552 23.73 -12.37 -17.79
C ARG A 552 23.60 -11.05 -17.03
N THR A 553 24.71 -10.41 -16.71
CA THR A 553 24.73 -9.02 -16.24
C THR A 553 25.03 -8.11 -17.42
N ILE A 554 24.15 -7.13 -17.69
CA ILE A 554 24.23 -6.29 -18.88
C ILE A 554 24.01 -4.82 -18.50
N SER A 555 24.81 -3.90 -19.06
CA SER A 555 24.62 -2.47 -18.83
C SER A 555 23.44 -1.91 -19.63
N ALA A 556 22.54 -1.19 -18.95
CA ALA A 556 21.48 -0.45 -19.62
C ALA A 556 22.06 0.74 -20.40
N VAL A 557 21.70 0.87 -21.67
CA VAL A 557 22.11 1.98 -22.53
C VAL A 557 21.24 3.19 -22.23
N ILE A 558 21.69 4.00 -21.28
CA ILE A 558 21.02 5.24 -20.85
C ILE A 558 21.06 6.29 -21.97
N LEU A 559 19.89 6.70 -22.43
CA LEU A 559 19.66 7.73 -23.44
C LEU A 559 19.57 9.13 -22.80
N ALA A 560 18.90 9.22 -21.66
CA ALA A 560 18.71 10.46 -20.90
C ALA A 560 18.31 10.18 -19.45
N GLU A 561 18.38 11.23 -18.63
CA GLU A 561 17.82 11.28 -17.29
C GLU A 561 16.78 12.40 -17.22
N LEU A 562 15.60 12.12 -16.68
CA LEU A 562 14.59 13.14 -16.42
C LEU A 562 14.73 13.62 -14.98
N GLU A 563 14.67 14.93 -14.76
CA GLU A 563 14.64 15.51 -13.42
C GLU A 563 13.34 15.10 -12.72
N TRP A 564 13.41 14.55 -11.52
CA TRP A 564 12.24 14.16 -10.75
C TRP A 564 12.43 14.49 -9.27
N SER A 565 11.36 14.36 -8.47
CA SER A 565 11.40 14.63 -7.04
C SER A 565 12.33 13.64 -6.32
N THR A 566 13.22 14.15 -5.47
CA THR A 566 13.91 13.31 -4.48
C THR A 566 12.89 12.88 -3.42
N THR A 567 12.56 11.60 -3.37
CA THR A 567 11.61 11.02 -2.42
C THR A 567 12.09 9.64 -1.98
N ASP A 568 11.86 9.34 -0.70
CA ASP A 568 12.10 8.00 -0.13
C ASP A 568 10.91 7.06 -0.37
N MET A 569 9.81 7.54 -0.97
CA MET A 569 8.60 6.77 -1.21
C MET A 569 8.77 5.83 -2.40
N SER A 570 8.52 4.55 -2.14
CA SER A 570 9.00 3.44 -2.96
C SER A 570 7.90 2.69 -3.73
N TYR A 571 6.72 3.32 -3.82
CA TYR A 571 5.49 2.79 -4.44
C TYR A 571 4.80 3.79 -5.36
N LEU A 572 5.42 4.93 -5.66
CA LEU A 572 4.87 5.90 -6.62
C LEU A 572 5.09 5.40 -8.04
N THR A 573 3.99 5.21 -8.75
CA THR A 573 3.96 4.55 -10.05
C THR A 573 4.28 5.53 -11.17
N LEU A 574 5.23 5.14 -12.01
CA LEU A 574 5.48 5.78 -13.30
C LEU A 574 4.56 5.19 -14.39
N SER A 575 4.12 6.03 -15.32
CA SER A 575 3.37 5.60 -16.52
C SER A 575 3.78 6.39 -17.76
N THR A 576 3.32 5.94 -18.92
CA THR A 576 3.57 6.56 -20.22
C THR A 576 2.29 6.71 -21.03
N CYS A 577 2.29 7.65 -21.97
CA CYS A 577 1.34 7.71 -23.07
C CYS A 577 2.13 7.54 -24.38
N PRO A 578 2.29 6.31 -24.88
CA PRO A 578 3.11 6.06 -26.07
C PRO A 578 2.66 6.82 -27.31
N ALA A 579 1.36 6.94 -27.53
CA ALA A 579 0.77 7.63 -28.70
C ALA A 579 1.13 9.13 -28.79
N LYS A 580 1.52 9.76 -27.66
CA LYS A 580 1.94 11.16 -27.58
C LYS A 580 3.37 11.33 -27.07
N GLU A 581 4.06 10.22 -26.78
CA GLU A 581 5.42 10.18 -26.22
C GLU A 581 5.56 10.99 -24.92
N TYR A 582 4.57 10.85 -24.03
CA TYR A 582 4.62 11.44 -22.69
C TYR A 582 5.02 10.43 -21.60
N VAL A 583 5.71 10.93 -20.58
CA VAL A 583 5.98 10.23 -19.32
C VAL A 583 5.31 10.99 -18.18
N PHE A 584 4.73 10.25 -17.23
CA PHE A 584 4.06 10.79 -16.05
C PHE A 584 4.58 10.15 -14.77
N CYS A 585 4.77 10.96 -13.74
CA CYS A 585 5.12 10.46 -12.42
C CYS A 585 4.54 11.35 -11.31
N GLY A 586 4.02 10.74 -10.25
CA GLY A 586 3.60 11.44 -9.05
C GLY A 586 4.76 11.75 -8.10
N ASP A 587 4.53 12.59 -7.10
CA ASP A 587 5.42 12.76 -5.95
C ASP A 587 4.68 12.73 -4.61
N GLU A 588 5.45 12.75 -3.51
CA GLU A 588 4.97 12.79 -2.13
C GLU A 588 4.37 14.15 -1.71
N LYS A 589 4.46 15.17 -2.57
CA LYS A 589 3.98 16.54 -2.34
C LYS A 589 2.70 16.84 -3.11
N GLY A 590 2.10 15.82 -3.74
CA GLY A 590 0.86 15.95 -4.50
C GLY A 590 1.07 16.46 -5.93
N SER A 591 2.30 16.57 -6.42
CA SER A 591 2.57 17.05 -7.78
C SER A 591 2.51 15.92 -8.81
N VAL A 592 2.01 16.26 -10.00
CA VAL A 592 2.11 15.41 -11.19
C VAL A 592 3.19 15.99 -12.11
N TRP A 593 4.25 15.21 -12.33
CA TRP A 593 5.35 15.55 -13.22
C TRP A 593 5.07 14.98 -14.62
N MET A 594 5.25 15.82 -15.64
CA MET A 594 4.93 15.50 -17.02
C MET A 594 6.11 15.84 -17.94
N TYR A 595 6.47 14.92 -18.82
CA TYR A 595 7.57 15.08 -19.77
C TYR A 595 7.07 14.75 -21.17
N ASN A 596 7.10 15.72 -22.07
CA ASN A 596 6.91 15.50 -23.50
C ASN A 596 8.27 15.17 -24.13
N LEU A 597 8.43 13.93 -24.59
CA LEU A 597 9.69 13.45 -25.13
C LEU A 597 9.71 13.35 -26.66
N SER A 598 8.69 13.86 -27.36
CA SER A 598 8.55 13.68 -28.81
C SER A 598 9.71 14.25 -29.63
N ASN A 599 10.30 15.34 -29.16
CA ASN A 599 11.45 15.95 -29.82
C ASN A 599 12.75 15.15 -29.60
N TYR A 600 12.80 14.32 -28.55
CA TYR A 600 13.98 13.54 -28.18
C TYR A 600 13.98 12.15 -28.79
N THR A 601 12.82 11.50 -28.92
CA THR A 601 12.71 10.14 -29.48
C THR A 601 13.23 10.06 -30.91
N THR A 602 13.00 11.09 -31.72
CA THR A 602 13.58 11.21 -33.07
C THR A 602 15.11 11.30 -33.04
N ALA A 603 15.69 11.99 -32.05
CA ALA A 603 17.13 12.08 -31.90
C ALA A 603 17.73 10.75 -31.41
N TRP A 604 17.06 10.07 -30.48
CA TRP A 604 17.51 8.79 -29.93
C TRP A 604 17.44 7.66 -30.94
N SER A 605 16.49 7.65 -31.87
CA SER A 605 16.38 6.61 -32.91
C SER A 605 17.60 6.60 -33.83
N THR A 606 18.24 7.76 -34.06
CA THR A 606 19.50 7.82 -34.80
C THR A 606 20.63 7.23 -33.96
N ALA A 607 21.43 6.34 -34.54
CA ALA A 607 22.51 5.60 -33.87
C ALA A 607 23.68 6.48 -33.36
N LYS A 608 23.53 7.81 -33.34
CA LYS A 608 24.55 8.81 -32.96
C LYS A 608 24.20 9.65 -31.73
N GLY A 609 23.07 9.40 -31.06
CA GLY A 609 22.71 10.15 -29.85
C GLY A 609 23.68 9.86 -28.69
N LYS A 610 24.60 10.78 -28.40
CA LYS A 610 25.36 10.77 -27.13
C LYS A 610 24.40 11.05 -25.97
N ARG A 611 24.64 10.40 -24.82
CA ARG A 611 23.99 10.73 -23.54
C ARG A 611 24.16 12.23 -23.31
N SER A 612 23.04 12.93 -23.07
CA SER A 612 23.08 14.34 -22.63
C SER A 612 23.57 14.38 -21.19
N ASP A 613 24.59 15.19 -20.91
CA ASP A 613 25.11 15.38 -19.53
C ASP A 613 24.14 16.15 -18.63
N LYS A 614 23.14 16.84 -19.21
CA LYS A 614 22.10 17.55 -18.47
C LYS A 614 20.82 16.73 -18.41
N ARG A 615 20.25 16.65 -17.20
CA ARG A 615 18.92 16.09 -16.95
C ARG A 615 17.86 16.91 -17.70
N ILE A 616 16.85 16.24 -18.22
CA ILE A 616 15.72 16.85 -18.94
C ILE A 616 14.70 17.31 -17.89
N PRO A 617 14.38 18.61 -17.81
CA PRO A 617 13.38 19.12 -16.87
C PRO A 617 11.97 18.69 -17.28
N PRO A 618 10.99 18.67 -16.36
CA PRO A 618 9.60 18.44 -16.69
C PRO A 618 9.07 19.52 -17.63
N THR A 619 8.30 19.10 -18.63
CA THR A 619 7.53 20.01 -19.50
C THR A 619 6.49 20.77 -18.68
N GLN A 620 5.83 20.07 -17.75
CA GLN A 620 4.84 20.66 -16.87
C GLN A 620 4.84 19.95 -15.51
N ILE A 621 4.61 20.71 -14.44
CA ILE A 621 4.31 20.16 -13.12
C ILE A 621 2.93 20.66 -12.71
N LEU A 622 1.95 19.77 -12.62
CA LEU A 622 0.65 20.11 -12.05
C LEU A 622 0.75 20.03 -10.54
N LYS A 623 0.45 21.14 -9.86
CA LYS A 623 0.39 21.17 -8.40
C LYS A 623 -0.99 20.74 -7.93
N TRP A 624 -1.00 20.05 -6.79
CA TRP A 624 -2.25 19.72 -6.11
C TRP A 624 -3.02 21.01 -5.79
N PRO A 625 -4.31 21.12 -6.16
CA PRO A 625 -5.10 22.28 -5.79
C PRO A 625 -5.37 22.30 -4.29
N GLU A 626 -5.69 23.48 -3.75
CA GLU A 626 -6.09 23.63 -2.35
C GLU A 626 -7.48 23.04 -2.11
N LEU A 627 -7.55 21.71 -1.99
CA LEU A 627 -8.77 21.00 -1.65
C LEU A 627 -9.00 21.01 -0.14
N ARG A 628 -10.24 21.34 0.24
CA ARG A 628 -10.70 21.31 1.63
C ARG A 628 -11.83 20.30 1.77
N ALA A 629 -11.68 19.37 2.70
CA ALA A 629 -12.75 18.47 3.12
C ALA A 629 -13.29 18.98 4.46
N ASN A 630 -14.60 19.23 4.54
CA ASN A 630 -15.25 19.75 5.75
C ASN A 630 -14.55 21.00 6.34
N GLY A 631 -14.03 21.88 5.47
CA GLY A 631 -13.31 23.10 5.86
C GLY A 631 -11.85 22.92 6.26
N GLN A 632 -11.37 21.67 6.41
CA GLN A 632 -9.96 21.36 6.69
C GLN A 632 -9.19 21.08 5.41
N GLN A 633 -7.95 21.58 5.34
CA GLN A 633 -7.06 21.31 4.21
C GLN A 633 -6.58 19.87 4.28
N LEU A 634 -6.65 19.16 3.15
CA LEU A 634 -6.05 17.83 3.03
C LEU A 634 -4.53 17.98 2.99
N THR A 635 -3.84 17.50 4.03
CA THR A 635 -2.38 17.45 4.12
C THR A 635 -1.87 16.06 3.72
N GLU A 636 -0.60 15.96 3.30
CA GLU A 636 0.05 14.68 2.98
C GLU A 636 -0.62 13.92 1.81
N VAL A 637 -0.94 14.64 0.73
CA VAL A 637 -1.45 14.03 -0.50
C VAL A 637 -0.28 13.51 -1.32
N LEU A 638 -0.18 12.18 -1.46
CA LEU A 638 0.74 11.54 -2.37
C LEU A 638 0.01 11.21 -3.67
N ILE A 639 0.69 11.33 -4.82
CA ILE A 639 0.18 10.86 -6.10
C ILE A 639 0.72 9.46 -6.39
N ASN A 640 -0.09 8.44 -6.12
CA ASN A 640 0.32 7.03 -6.22
C ASN A 640 0.42 6.54 -7.67
N ASN A 641 -0.46 7.01 -8.56
CA ASN A 641 -0.49 6.62 -9.97
C ASN A 641 -1.12 7.73 -10.80
N VAL A 642 -0.61 7.92 -12.02
CA VAL A 642 -1.15 8.86 -13.01
C VAL A 642 -1.29 8.11 -14.31
N VAL A 643 -2.40 8.25 -15.03
CA VAL A 643 -2.58 7.68 -16.36
C VAL A 643 -3.36 8.65 -17.25
N THR A 644 -3.26 8.44 -18.55
CA THR A 644 -4.03 9.20 -19.53
C THR A 644 -4.72 8.24 -20.48
N ASP A 645 -5.76 8.73 -21.15
CA ASP A 645 -6.29 8.00 -22.29
C ASP A 645 -5.31 8.10 -23.48
N PRO A 646 -5.41 7.23 -24.49
CA PRO A 646 -4.47 7.23 -25.62
C PRO A 646 -4.46 8.53 -26.44
N SER A 647 -5.57 9.27 -26.47
CA SER A 647 -5.62 10.58 -27.16
C SER A 647 -5.02 11.72 -26.33
N PHE A 648 -4.75 11.46 -25.04
CA PHE A 648 -4.29 12.43 -24.06
C PHE A 648 -5.28 13.60 -23.88
N SER A 649 -6.57 13.26 -23.85
CA SER A 649 -7.68 14.17 -23.57
C SER A 649 -7.93 14.32 -22.07
N TYR A 650 -7.72 13.26 -21.29
CA TYR A 650 -7.89 13.21 -19.85
C TYR A 650 -6.62 12.73 -19.16
N VAL A 651 -6.34 13.33 -18.00
CA VAL A 651 -5.31 12.87 -17.06
C VAL A 651 -6.00 12.48 -15.77
N VAL A 652 -5.79 11.26 -15.30
CA VAL A 652 -6.34 10.75 -14.05
C VAL A 652 -5.20 10.50 -13.09
N ALA A 653 -5.26 11.08 -11.90
CA ALA A 653 -4.32 10.83 -10.82
C ALA A 653 -5.02 10.23 -9.60
N LEU A 654 -4.41 9.19 -9.05
CA LEU A 654 -4.85 8.49 -7.84
C LEU A 654 -4.00 8.90 -6.65
N THR A 655 -4.63 9.05 -5.49
CA THR A 655 -3.97 9.60 -4.31
C THR A 655 -4.00 8.69 -3.08
N SER A 656 -3.14 9.01 -2.10
CA SER A 656 -3.15 8.40 -0.76
C SER A 656 -4.37 8.78 0.09
N VAL A 657 -5.14 9.80 -0.32
CA VAL A 657 -6.24 10.37 0.47
C VAL A 657 -7.63 10.04 -0.09
N ASN A 658 -7.78 8.89 -0.76
CA ASN A 658 -9.05 8.46 -1.35
C ASN A 658 -9.66 9.47 -2.35
N ILE A 659 -8.82 10.21 -3.09
CA ILE A 659 -9.27 11.11 -4.14
C ILE A 659 -8.75 10.66 -5.49
N THR A 660 -9.66 10.48 -6.44
CA THR A 660 -9.39 10.39 -7.88
C THR A 660 -9.51 11.78 -8.47
N ALA A 661 -8.40 12.34 -8.94
CA ALA A 661 -8.36 13.64 -9.59
C ALA A 661 -8.35 13.47 -11.10
N ILE A 662 -9.17 14.24 -11.81
CA ILE A 662 -9.32 14.19 -13.27
C ILE A 662 -9.09 15.60 -13.82
N TRP A 663 -8.15 15.71 -14.76
CA TRP A 663 -7.94 16.92 -15.57
C TRP A 663 -8.31 16.64 -17.02
N LYS A 664 -8.81 17.67 -17.70
CA LYS A 664 -9.13 17.64 -19.13
C LYS A 664 -8.22 18.58 -19.89
N LYS A 665 -7.70 18.12 -21.03
CA LYS A 665 -6.92 18.94 -21.96
C LYS A 665 -7.86 19.88 -22.71
N SER A 666 -7.53 21.17 -22.69
CA SER A 666 -8.33 22.21 -23.35
C SER A 666 -8.22 22.21 -24.87
#